data_AF-A0A0H4XNU8-F1
#
_entry.id   AF-A0A0H4XNU8-F1
#
_cell.length_a   1.000
_cell.length_b   1.000
_cell.length_c   1.000
_cell.angle_alpha   90.00
_cell.angle_beta   90.00
_cell.angle_gamma   90.00
#
_symmetry.space_group_name_H-M   'P 1'
#
loop_
_entity.id
_entity.type
_entity.pdbx_description
1 polymer ?
#
loop_
_entity_poly.entity_id
_entity_poly.type
_entity_poly.pdbx_seq_one_letter_code
_entity_poly.pdbx_strand_id
1 'polypeptide(L)'
;MTCASQGMDCGIAIDGCGGTLECGQCGPDEVCGGGGRHNVCGPAPCEPTTCEALGNDCGQVSDGCGGVLECGGCEAPEACGGGGTPNVCGEPTCTPDTCESLARNCGAVPDGCGGILSCGACPEGLSCGGDGTPNMCGRGVCKRTTCGALGKNCGQVSDGCGGMLDCGVCANGLSCGGGGVPNVCGNPLCTPGTCETLGKNCGAVADGCGGMLDCGVCVDGETCGGTEPNVCGSGVCTPLTCESQGKNCGDVPDGCGGLLDCGFCPGDQTCGGGGVDHVCGNPICTPATCESLGSDCGTVPDGCGGALQCGTCANGEVCGGGGTPNVCAATSCRPYTCGLLGKTCGSVPDGCGGYLECGTCTAPESCGATGVPNVCAASASVCVDRDLGDMLPVMLKGTTAHAGDDHQSSCGGSGAPDRGFLWRAPKSALFTFDTAKSAMRSLISVRSGGCGGAELACAKDGISYGGGARVSVPLVKGQTVLVVVDSASPDRFNAGYFELHIDEQRSSEAGSCFDGMDNDGDRWVDCADPDCHDAPGCGGRGCAHHDLGSALPVTFHGETAGSGDGFQGTCGALLQQDRAHLWTAPKAGTYVFDTAPNEWGNALYVLTGCRGTELGCSANPNPGPRGSPAVKVTLAQGRTVLVVVDGMANPDQDTPIRYTLHISEYAETEAGRCADGADNDADGFADSADSDCR
;
A
#
# COMPACT_ATOMS: atom_id res chain seq x y z
N MET A 1 11.69 -19.31 20.52
CA MET A 1 11.51 -20.73 20.87
C MET A 1 11.72 -20.93 22.37
N THR A 2 11.20 -22.01 23.00
CA THR A 2 11.49 -22.35 24.43
C THR A 2 12.18 -23.71 24.54
N CYS A 3 12.83 -24.01 25.68
CA CYS A 3 13.44 -25.33 25.92
C CYS A 3 12.42 -26.47 25.79
N ALA A 4 11.21 -26.24 26.32
CA ALA A 4 10.11 -27.20 26.26
C ALA A 4 9.60 -27.42 24.82
N SER A 5 9.51 -26.35 24.01
CA SER A 5 9.09 -26.47 22.60
C SER A 5 10.13 -27.19 21.74
N GLN A 6 11.39 -27.27 22.20
CA GLN A 6 12.49 -27.96 21.52
C GLN A 6 12.79 -29.35 22.12
N GLY A 7 12.00 -29.79 23.11
CA GLY A 7 12.17 -31.11 23.75
C GLY A 7 13.47 -31.25 24.54
N MET A 8 14.00 -30.16 25.10
CA MET A 8 15.25 -30.13 25.88
C MET A 8 14.95 -29.93 27.37
N ASP A 9 15.50 -30.81 28.20
CA ASP A 9 15.35 -30.81 29.66
C ASP A 9 16.56 -30.19 30.38
N CYS A 10 17.71 -30.15 29.70
CA CYS A 10 18.99 -29.71 30.25
C CYS A 10 19.89 -29.10 29.15
N GLY A 11 20.94 -28.37 29.53
CA GLY A 11 21.95 -27.85 28.61
C GLY A 11 21.56 -26.54 27.95
N ILE A 12 22.22 -26.19 26.84
CA ILE A 12 22.00 -24.91 26.16
C ILE A 12 21.25 -25.15 24.85
N ALA A 13 20.17 -24.40 24.63
CA ALA A 13 19.42 -24.34 23.37
C ALA A 13 19.67 -23.00 22.67
N ILE A 14 19.48 -22.94 21.36
CA ILE A 14 19.55 -21.68 20.60
C ILE A 14 18.13 -21.15 20.42
N ASP A 15 17.93 -19.85 20.59
CA ASP A 15 16.60 -19.22 20.56
C ASP A 15 16.05 -18.95 19.15
N GLY A 16 16.89 -19.13 18.13
CA GLY A 16 16.59 -18.86 16.71
C GLY A 16 16.90 -17.43 16.26
N CYS A 17 17.42 -16.56 17.13
CA CYS A 17 17.79 -15.17 16.86
C CYS A 17 19.28 -14.88 17.15
N GLY A 18 20.10 -15.93 17.30
CA GLY A 18 21.53 -15.83 17.62
C GLY A 18 21.85 -15.74 19.11
N GLY A 19 20.87 -15.94 20.00
CA GLY A 19 21.05 -16.03 21.45
C GLY A 19 20.95 -17.46 21.99
N THR A 20 21.37 -17.66 23.24
CA THR A 20 21.35 -18.96 23.94
C THR A 20 20.32 -18.97 25.08
N LEU A 21 19.53 -20.04 25.15
CA LEU A 21 18.61 -20.38 26.23
C LEU A 21 19.26 -21.43 27.14
N GLU A 22 19.33 -21.17 28.45
CA GLU A 22 19.76 -22.17 29.43
C GLU A 22 18.58 -23.03 29.86
N CYS A 23 18.59 -24.30 29.44
CA CYS A 23 17.59 -25.29 29.78
C CYS A 23 18.08 -26.07 31.00
N GLY A 24 17.46 -25.88 32.17
CA GLY A 24 17.49 -26.79 33.34
C GLY A 24 18.84 -27.33 33.85
N GLN A 25 18.78 -28.08 34.96
CA GLN A 25 19.88 -28.92 35.43
C GLN A 25 19.34 -30.30 35.76
N CYS A 26 20.10 -31.35 35.42
CA CYS A 26 19.68 -32.73 35.67
C CYS A 26 19.73 -33.10 37.16
N GLY A 27 18.94 -34.11 37.53
CA GLY A 27 18.94 -34.67 38.87
C GLY A 27 20.28 -35.33 39.25
N PRO A 28 20.48 -35.66 40.54
CA PRO A 28 21.79 -36.07 41.08
C PRO A 28 22.39 -37.35 40.49
N ASP A 29 21.60 -38.18 39.79
CA ASP A 29 22.05 -39.43 39.16
C ASP A 29 21.98 -39.40 37.61
N GLU A 30 21.74 -38.22 37.02
CA GLU A 30 21.58 -38.01 35.58
C GLU A 30 22.59 -36.99 35.07
N VAL A 31 23.05 -37.19 33.83
CA VAL A 31 23.88 -36.24 33.11
C VAL A 31 23.11 -35.71 31.92
N CYS A 32 23.38 -34.46 31.56
CA CYS A 32 22.77 -33.90 30.37
C CYS A 32 23.29 -34.64 29.13
N GLY A 33 22.40 -35.09 28.25
CA GLY A 33 22.74 -35.94 27.11
C GLY A 33 22.88 -37.44 27.42
N GLY A 34 22.64 -37.85 28.67
CA GLY A 34 22.74 -39.25 29.10
C GLY A 34 21.72 -40.15 28.40
N GLY A 35 22.09 -41.41 28.14
CA GLY A 35 21.26 -42.35 27.39
C GLY A 35 21.20 -42.09 25.88
N GLY A 36 22.09 -41.25 25.35
CA GLY A 36 22.26 -41.00 23.90
C GLY A 36 21.24 -40.03 23.29
N ARG A 37 20.55 -39.23 24.11
CA ARG A 37 19.59 -38.21 23.66
C ARG A 37 20.09 -36.83 24.06
N HIS A 38 20.50 -36.03 23.08
CA HIS A 38 21.12 -34.73 23.30
C HIS A 38 20.20 -33.77 24.08
N ASN A 39 20.76 -33.00 25.01
CA ASN A 39 20.06 -31.98 25.81
C ASN A 39 18.84 -32.50 26.59
N VAL A 40 18.83 -33.82 26.89
CA VAL A 40 17.83 -34.50 27.71
C VAL A 40 18.56 -35.18 28.87
N CYS A 41 17.98 -35.13 30.07
CA CYS A 41 18.58 -35.79 31.23
C CYS A 41 18.48 -37.31 31.12
N GLY A 42 19.57 -38.02 31.41
CA GLY A 42 19.58 -39.49 31.40
C GLY A 42 20.83 -40.10 32.04
N PRO A 43 20.93 -41.44 32.10
CA PRO A 43 22.06 -42.12 32.73
C PRO A 43 23.36 -41.98 31.93
N ALA A 44 24.49 -41.82 32.63
CA ALA A 44 25.82 -41.72 32.03
C ALA A 44 26.23 -43.01 31.26
N PRO A 45 27.14 -42.94 30.26
CA PRO A 45 27.92 -41.77 29.83
C PRO A 45 27.20 -40.88 28.81
N CYS A 46 27.64 -39.62 28.71
CA CYS A 46 27.33 -38.75 27.57
C CYS A 46 28.57 -38.67 26.67
N GLU A 47 28.40 -38.90 25.37
CA GLU A 47 29.45 -38.67 24.38
C GLU A 47 29.14 -37.35 23.64
N PRO A 48 29.99 -36.32 23.77
CA PRO A 48 29.76 -35.04 23.12
C PRO A 48 29.90 -35.17 21.60
N THR A 49 28.98 -34.55 20.87
CA THR A 49 29.05 -34.48 19.40
C THR A 49 30.16 -33.53 18.93
N THR A 50 30.40 -33.46 17.63
CA THR A 50 31.34 -32.50 17.01
C THR A 50 30.63 -31.68 15.95
N CYS A 51 31.19 -30.51 15.61
CA CYS A 51 30.67 -29.66 14.54
C CYS A 51 30.55 -30.42 13.20
N GLU A 52 31.56 -31.22 12.88
CA GLU A 52 31.59 -32.06 11.68
C GLU A 52 30.49 -33.13 11.68
N ALA A 53 30.22 -33.76 12.83
CA ALA A 53 29.15 -34.76 12.95
C ALA A 53 27.75 -34.16 12.84
N LEU A 54 27.59 -32.87 13.14
CA LEU A 54 26.34 -32.12 13.01
C LEU A 54 26.19 -31.44 11.63
N GLY A 55 27.23 -31.41 10.80
CA GLY A 55 27.23 -30.70 9.53
C GLY A 55 27.25 -29.18 9.68
N ASN A 56 27.77 -28.65 10.80
CA ASN A 56 27.85 -27.23 11.08
C ASN A 56 29.28 -26.72 10.88
N ASP A 57 29.45 -25.62 10.15
CA ASP A 57 30.73 -24.98 9.83
C ASP A 57 30.83 -23.54 10.34
N CYS A 58 29.82 -23.07 11.07
CA CYS A 58 29.85 -21.77 11.74
C CYS A 58 28.96 -21.68 12.99
N GLY A 59 29.27 -20.73 13.87
CA GLY A 59 28.44 -20.38 15.03
C GLY A 59 28.57 -21.35 16.21
N GLN A 60 27.85 -21.04 17.29
CA GLN A 60 27.80 -21.85 18.50
C GLN A 60 26.73 -22.93 18.39
N VAL A 61 27.03 -24.15 18.83
CA VAL A 61 26.05 -25.25 18.94
C VAL A 61 26.29 -26.06 20.21
N SER A 62 25.24 -26.70 20.76
CA SER A 62 25.41 -27.59 21.91
C SER A 62 26.20 -28.84 21.52
N ASP A 63 27.12 -29.27 22.39
CA ASP A 63 27.79 -30.57 22.25
C ASP A 63 26.89 -31.76 22.61
N GLY A 64 25.64 -31.49 23.01
CA GLY A 64 24.65 -32.49 23.42
C GLY A 64 24.82 -32.99 24.84
N CYS A 65 25.94 -32.65 25.51
CA CYS A 65 26.32 -33.02 26.88
C CYS A 65 26.37 -31.82 27.85
N GLY A 66 25.81 -30.68 27.44
CA GLY A 66 25.77 -29.44 28.23
C GLY A 66 26.96 -28.49 28.03
N GLY A 67 27.89 -28.81 27.12
CA GLY A 67 28.92 -27.91 26.63
C GLY A 67 28.53 -27.22 25.31
N VAL A 68 29.31 -26.22 24.92
CA VAL A 68 29.14 -25.49 23.65
C VAL A 68 30.32 -25.77 22.73
N LEU A 69 30.03 -26.13 21.49
CA LEU A 69 30.98 -26.23 20.39
C LEU A 69 31.01 -24.90 19.62
N GLU A 70 32.20 -24.43 19.31
CA GLU A 70 32.45 -23.25 18.47
C GLU A 70 32.82 -23.73 17.06
N CYS A 71 31.86 -23.72 16.13
CA CYS A 71 32.01 -24.37 14.82
C CYS A 71 32.71 -23.55 13.75
N GLY A 72 33.40 -22.45 14.13
CA GLY A 72 34.10 -21.57 13.20
C GLY A 72 33.26 -20.36 12.79
N GLY A 73 33.71 -19.64 11.77
CA GLY A 73 33.06 -18.45 11.24
C GLY A 73 33.18 -18.40 9.72
N CYS A 74 32.22 -17.73 9.07
CA CYS A 74 32.15 -17.67 7.61
C CYS A 74 33.09 -16.61 7.03
N GLU A 75 33.61 -16.88 5.83
CA GLU A 75 34.35 -15.89 5.06
C GLU A 75 33.36 -15.01 4.29
N ALA A 76 33.57 -13.69 4.29
CA ALA A 76 32.69 -12.78 3.55
C ALA A 76 32.70 -13.12 2.05
N PRO A 77 31.54 -13.16 1.37
CA PRO A 77 30.25 -12.54 1.75
C PRO A 77 29.29 -13.45 2.56
N GLU A 78 29.68 -14.68 2.87
CA GLU A 78 28.81 -15.64 3.53
C GLU A 78 28.51 -15.25 4.97
N ALA A 79 27.26 -15.44 5.40
CA ALA A 79 26.83 -15.28 6.78
C ALA A 79 26.50 -16.64 7.38
N CYS A 80 26.69 -16.78 8.69
CA CYS A 80 26.33 -18.02 9.37
C CYS A 80 24.80 -18.19 9.37
N GLY A 81 24.30 -19.18 8.63
CA GLY A 81 22.88 -19.34 8.34
C GLY A 81 22.37 -18.61 7.09
N GLY A 82 23.23 -17.91 6.34
CA GLY A 82 22.82 -17.02 5.25
C GLY A 82 22.12 -17.73 4.08
N GLY A 83 22.45 -19.00 3.81
CA GLY A 83 21.81 -19.81 2.78
C GLY A 83 20.48 -20.46 3.18
N GLY A 84 19.90 -20.09 4.34
CA GLY A 84 18.64 -20.65 4.86
C GLY A 84 18.78 -21.91 5.73
N THR A 85 20.01 -22.41 5.92
CA THR A 85 20.30 -23.55 6.82
C THR A 85 21.10 -23.04 8.03
N PRO A 86 20.55 -23.07 9.26
CA PRO A 86 21.23 -22.59 10.47
C PRO A 86 22.59 -23.24 10.67
N ASN A 87 23.55 -22.48 11.20
CA ASN A 87 24.90 -22.95 11.54
C ASN A 87 25.72 -23.53 10.35
N VAL A 88 25.27 -23.24 9.13
CA VAL A 88 25.98 -23.48 7.88
C VAL A 88 26.26 -22.15 7.19
N CYS A 89 27.49 -21.92 6.74
CA CYS A 89 27.85 -20.75 5.96
C CYS A 89 27.12 -20.75 4.62
N GLY A 90 26.48 -19.63 4.30
CA GLY A 90 25.85 -19.44 3.01
C GLY A 90 25.64 -17.97 2.69
N GLU A 91 25.48 -17.69 1.40
CA GLU A 91 25.17 -16.36 0.90
C GLU A 91 23.77 -15.92 1.36
N PRO A 92 23.62 -14.74 2.00
CA PRO A 92 22.33 -14.29 2.50
C PRO A 92 21.31 -14.14 1.37
N THR A 93 20.16 -14.83 1.47
CA THR A 93 18.99 -14.61 0.59
C THR A 93 18.22 -13.32 0.94
N CYS A 94 18.92 -12.31 1.45
CA CYS A 94 18.38 -10.98 1.57
C CYS A 94 18.68 -10.25 0.27
N THR A 95 17.66 -10.04 -0.57
CA THR A 95 17.82 -9.21 -1.77
C THR A 95 17.88 -7.76 -1.30
N PRO A 96 19.04 -7.08 -1.38
CA PRO A 96 19.16 -5.73 -0.88
C PRO A 96 18.30 -4.80 -1.73
N ASP A 97 17.67 -3.83 -1.08
CA ASP A 97 17.00 -2.75 -1.78
C ASP A 97 17.99 -2.02 -2.71
N THR A 98 17.47 -1.35 -3.73
CA THR A 98 18.27 -0.50 -4.60
C THR A 98 17.86 0.96 -4.39
N CYS A 99 18.73 1.88 -4.77
CA CYS A 99 18.41 3.30 -4.79
C CYS A 99 17.14 3.60 -5.61
N GLU A 100 16.91 2.82 -6.67
CA GLU A 100 15.72 2.90 -7.51
C GLU A 100 14.46 2.39 -6.80
N SER A 101 14.53 1.23 -6.12
CA SER A 101 13.38 0.69 -5.36
C SER A 101 12.97 1.56 -4.17
N LEU A 102 13.94 2.27 -3.56
CA LEU A 102 13.68 3.20 -2.44
C LEU A 102 13.36 4.62 -2.88
N ALA A 103 13.32 4.88 -4.19
CA ALA A 103 13.17 6.20 -4.80
C ALA A 103 14.14 7.24 -4.22
N ARG A 104 15.44 6.89 -4.08
CA ARG A 104 16.53 7.77 -3.61
C ARG A 104 17.57 7.96 -4.70
N ASN A 105 17.95 9.21 -4.97
CA ASN A 105 18.89 9.54 -6.04
C ASN A 105 20.16 10.27 -5.55
N CYS A 106 20.38 10.30 -4.23
CA CYS A 106 21.64 10.77 -3.65
C CYS A 106 21.85 10.28 -2.20
N GLY A 107 23.11 10.31 -1.75
CA GLY A 107 23.46 10.06 -0.35
C GLY A 107 23.43 8.57 0.05
N ALA A 108 23.62 8.31 1.34
CA ALA A 108 23.67 6.96 1.90
C ALA A 108 22.31 6.53 2.44
N VAL A 109 21.86 5.31 2.15
CA VAL A 109 20.58 4.76 2.61
C VAL A 109 20.77 3.29 3.03
N PRO A 110 20.14 2.83 4.12
CA PRO A 110 20.15 1.40 4.47
C PRO A 110 19.51 0.55 3.36
N ASP A 111 20.06 -0.64 3.10
CA ASP A 111 19.62 -1.54 2.03
C ASP A 111 18.57 -2.58 2.47
N GLY A 112 18.03 -2.45 3.69
CA GLY A 112 17.09 -3.40 4.26
C GLY A 112 17.70 -4.73 4.74
N CYS A 113 18.98 -4.98 4.43
CA CYS A 113 19.72 -6.22 4.71
C CYS A 113 20.93 -6.01 5.63
N GLY A 114 21.05 -4.83 6.23
CA GLY A 114 22.13 -4.45 7.15
C GLY A 114 23.34 -3.78 6.47
N GLY A 115 23.31 -3.60 5.14
CA GLY A 115 24.26 -2.80 4.37
C GLY A 115 23.75 -1.37 4.10
N ILE A 116 24.59 -0.57 3.43
CA ILE A 116 24.29 0.82 3.08
C ILE A 116 24.51 1.04 1.57
N LEU A 117 23.44 1.43 0.88
CA LEU A 117 23.43 1.89 -0.50
C LEU A 117 23.98 3.31 -0.62
N SER A 118 24.82 3.55 -1.63
CA SER A 118 25.25 4.90 -2.02
C SER A 118 24.56 5.32 -3.31
N CYS A 119 23.55 6.17 -3.20
CA CYS A 119 22.69 6.59 -4.31
C CYS A 119 23.25 7.73 -5.15
N GLY A 120 24.57 7.93 -5.13
CA GLY A 120 25.25 8.95 -5.93
C GLY A 120 25.27 10.34 -5.29
N ALA A 121 25.77 11.31 -6.07
CA ALA A 121 25.87 12.71 -5.70
C ALA A 121 25.03 13.57 -6.64
N CYS A 122 24.55 14.70 -6.14
CA CYS A 122 23.68 15.57 -6.93
C CYS A 122 24.44 16.36 -8.01
N PRO A 123 23.81 16.61 -9.17
CA PRO A 123 24.32 17.54 -10.19
C PRO A 123 24.62 18.94 -9.63
N GLU A 124 25.50 19.70 -10.30
CA GLU A 124 25.88 21.05 -9.85
C GLU A 124 24.66 21.95 -9.60
N GLY A 125 24.64 22.60 -8.43
CA GLY A 125 23.55 23.47 -7.99
C GLY A 125 22.41 22.77 -7.24
N LEU A 126 22.50 21.45 -7.03
CA LEU A 126 21.56 20.67 -6.23
C LEU A 126 22.25 20.12 -4.97
N SER A 127 21.51 20.01 -3.88
CA SER A 127 21.95 19.42 -2.62
C SER A 127 21.14 18.18 -2.30
N CYS A 128 21.77 17.16 -1.73
CA CYS A 128 21.07 15.96 -1.28
C CYS A 128 20.19 16.30 -0.07
N GLY A 129 18.90 15.94 -0.13
CA GLY A 129 17.87 16.45 0.79
C GLY A 129 17.35 17.85 0.46
N GLY A 130 17.80 18.45 -0.65
CA GLY A 130 17.47 19.84 -1.03
C GLY A 130 16.03 20.05 -1.51
N ASP A 131 15.25 18.97 -1.65
CA ASP A 131 13.83 18.99 -2.04
C ASP A 131 12.90 18.79 -0.83
N GLY A 132 13.42 18.87 0.40
CA GLY A 132 12.68 18.60 1.64
C GLY A 132 12.49 17.10 1.94
N THR A 133 12.79 16.22 0.99
CA THR A 133 12.77 14.76 1.15
C THR A 133 14.20 14.23 1.34
N PRO A 134 14.49 13.44 2.40
CA PRO A 134 15.82 12.87 2.62
C PRO A 134 16.31 12.06 1.41
N ASN A 135 17.61 12.15 1.11
CA ASN A 135 18.24 11.36 0.05
C ASN A 135 17.68 11.60 -1.37
N MET A 136 17.10 12.79 -1.60
CA MET A 136 16.67 13.30 -2.90
C MET A 136 17.37 14.62 -3.27
N CYS A 137 17.86 14.74 -4.49
CA CYS A 137 18.49 15.95 -5.00
C CYS A 137 17.47 17.07 -5.22
N GLY A 138 17.67 18.22 -4.57
CA GLY A 138 16.84 19.41 -4.80
C GLY A 138 17.63 20.72 -4.68
N ARG A 139 17.00 21.84 -5.08
CA ARG A 139 17.63 23.17 -5.13
C ARG A 139 17.78 23.87 -3.77
N GLY A 140 17.11 23.39 -2.73
CA GLY A 140 17.22 23.93 -1.38
C GLY A 140 18.57 23.61 -0.75
N VAL A 141 19.13 24.57 0.00
CA VAL A 141 20.28 24.28 0.86
C VAL A 141 19.77 23.45 2.03
N CYS A 142 20.08 22.16 2.05
CA CYS A 142 19.61 21.31 3.14
C CYS A 142 20.18 21.81 4.47
N LYS A 143 19.30 22.32 5.32
CA LYS A 143 19.68 22.83 6.64
C LYS A 143 19.80 21.63 7.58
N ARG A 144 21.02 21.12 7.70
CA ARG A 144 21.33 20.02 8.64
C ARG A 144 20.77 20.34 10.01
N THR A 145 20.01 19.41 10.58
CA THR A 145 19.62 19.49 11.98
C THR A 145 20.84 19.20 12.86
N THR A 146 20.73 19.41 14.18
CA THR A 146 21.79 19.07 15.13
C THR A 146 21.21 18.22 16.25
N CYS A 147 22.04 17.42 16.92
CA CYS A 147 21.63 16.64 18.08
C CYS A 147 20.89 17.51 19.12
N GLY A 148 21.41 18.72 19.37
CA GLY A 148 20.77 19.69 20.27
C GLY A 148 19.43 20.20 19.77
N ALA A 149 19.27 20.46 18.46
CA ALA A 149 18.01 20.91 17.87
C ALA A 149 16.92 19.81 17.88
N LEU A 150 17.32 18.54 17.85
CA LEU A 150 16.42 17.37 17.96
C LEU A 150 16.18 16.92 19.41
N GLY A 151 16.81 17.58 20.39
CA GLY A 151 16.76 17.16 21.79
C GLY A 151 17.38 15.79 22.05
N LYS A 152 18.37 15.37 21.23
CA LYS A 152 19.08 14.08 21.33
C LYS A 152 20.51 14.28 21.82
N ASN A 153 21.01 13.37 22.65
CA ASN A 153 22.38 13.45 23.21
C ASN A 153 23.09 12.09 23.30
N CYS A 154 22.61 11.09 22.54
CA CYS A 154 23.32 9.84 22.31
C CYS A 154 22.83 9.10 21.06
N GLY A 155 23.68 8.19 20.55
CA GLY A 155 23.35 7.31 19.43
C GLY A 155 23.34 8.04 18.09
N GLN A 156 23.08 7.28 17.03
CA GLN A 156 23.02 7.79 15.66
C GLN A 156 21.61 8.27 15.32
N VAL A 157 21.50 9.49 14.76
CA VAL A 157 20.24 10.08 14.29
C VAL A 157 20.45 10.75 12.95
N SER A 158 19.45 10.76 12.08
CA SER A 158 19.58 11.39 10.75
C SER A 158 19.79 12.90 10.89
N ASP A 159 20.69 13.46 10.07
CA ASP A 159 20.91 14.91 10.00
C ASP A 159 19.85 15.66 9.17
N GLY A 160 18.86 14.92 8.64
CA GLY A 160 17.80 15.45 7.77
C GLY A 160 18.26 15.74 6.33
N CYS A 161 19.52 15.46 6.00
CA CYS A 161 20.18 15.80 4.74
C CYS A 161 20.96 14.63 4.12
N GLY A 162 20.62 13.39 4.50
CA GLY A 162 21.26 12.17 4.00
C GLY A 162 22.60 11.84 4.68
N GLY A 163 22.95 12.52 5.76
CA GLY A 163 24.06 12.20 6.67
C GLY A 163 23.55 11.69 8.03
N MET A 164 24.43 11.05 8.80
CA MET A 164 24.15 10.58 10.15
C MET A 164 24.84 11.49 11.18
N LEU A 165 24.08 12.05 12.13
CA LEU A 165 24.61 12.71 13.31
C LEU A 165 24.91 11.65 14.37
N ASP A 166 26.16 11.60 14.83
CA ASP A 166 26.53 10.89 16.05
C ASP A 166 26.34 11.84 17.24
N CYS A 167 25.30 11.59 18.04
CA CYS A 167 24.99 12.39 19.21
C CYS A 167 25.78 11.99 20.46
N GLY A 168 26.78 11.11 20.29
CA GLY A 168 27.71 10.70 21.33
C GLY A 168 27.26 9.45 22.07
N VAL A 169 28.03 9.12 23.09
CA VAL A 169 27.77 8.00 24.01
C VAL A 169 27.44 8.54 25.39
N CYS A 170 26.57 7.84 26.11
CA CYS A 170 26.18 8.26 27.44
C CYS A 170 27.32 8.09 28.45
N ALA A 171 27.37 8.98 29.43
CA ALA A 171 28.29 8.85 30.56
C ALA A 171 28.00 7.57 31.36
N ASN A 172 29.03 6.99 31.99
CA ASN A 172 28.92 5.73 32.73
C ASN A 172 27.72 5.73 33.69
N GLY A 173 26.84 4.74 33.54
CA GLY A 173 25.62 4.58 34.33
C GLY A 173 24.34 5.13 33.70
N LEU A 174 24.41 5.68 32.48
CA LEU A 174 23.25 6.12 31.69
C LEU A 174 23.19 5.31 30.39
N SER A 175 21.99 4.96 29.94
CA SER A 175 21.78 4.24 28.66
C SER A 175 21.15 5.16 27.63
N CYS A 176 21.50 4.95 26.36
CA CYS A 176 20.88 5.71 25.28
C CYS A 176 19.44 5.26 25.06
N GLY A 177 18.47 6.16 25.25
CA GLY A 177 17.05 5.81 25.39
C GLY A 177 16.56 5.73 26.85
N GLY A 178 17.45 5.95 27.83
CA GLY A 178 17.10 5.89 29.25
C GLY A 178 16.10 6.98 29.65
N GLY A 179 15.19 6.67 30.58
CA GLY A 179 14.08 7.56 30.96
C GLY A 179 12.91 7.61 29.96
N GLY A 180 12.84 6.66 29.01
CA GLY A 180 11.70 6.48 28.12
C GLY A 180 11.70 7.37 26.87
N VAL A 181 12.83 8.03 26.55
CA VAL A 181 12.94 8.94 25.40
C VAL A 181 14.07 8.46 24.48
N PRO A 182 13.76 7.98 23.26
CA PRO A 182 14.77 7.48 22.33
C PRO A 182 15.87 8.49 22.02
N ASN A 183 17.12 8.01 21.92
CA ASN A 183 18.32 8.81 21.62
C ASN A 183 18.61 9.93 22.65
N VAL A 184 18.14 9.75 23.89
CA VAL A 184 18.46 10.60 25.04
C VAL A 184 19.06 9.75 26.17
N CYS A 185 20.19 10.18 26.74
CA CYS A 185 20.78 9.61 27.93
C CYS A 185 19.90 9.91 29.14
N GLY A 186 19.39 8.87 29.81
CA GLY A 186 18.60 9.02 31.02
C GLY A 186 18.74 7.86 31.99
N ASN A 187 18.12 8.05 33.17
CA ASN A 187 18.08 7.14 34.31
C ASN A 187 16.63 7.11 34.84
N PRO A 188 16.07 5.97 35.32
CA PRO A 188 16.72 4.68 35.53
C PRO A 188 17.08 3.96 34.22
N LEU A 189 17.91 2.90 34.32
CA LEU A 189 17.88 1.79 33.35
C LEU A 189 16.42 1.56 32.96
N CYS A 190 16.10 1.45 31.67
CA CYS A 190 14.72 1.17 31.27
C CYS A 190 14.30 -0.08 32.04
N THR A 191 13.44 0.12 33.04
CA THR A 191 13.03 -0.93 33.95
C THR A 191 11.75 -1.39 33.32
N PRO A 192 11.72 -2.59 32.71
CA PRO A 192 10.50 -3.13 32.12
C PRO A 192 9.35 -2.92 33.11
N GLY A 193 8.26 -2.32 32.66
CA GLY A 193 7.04 -2.32 33.46
C GLY A 193 6.72 -3.77 33.85
N THR A 194 6.15 -3.99 35.02
CA THR A 194 5.50 -5.26 35.32
C THR A 194 4.01 -5.12 35.04
N CYS A 195 3.34 -6.23 34.78
CA CYS A 195 1.89 -6.27 34.60
C CYS A 195 1.14 -5.54 35.73
N GLU A 196 1.59 -5.71 36.97
CA GLU A 196 1.06 -5.02 38.15
C GLU A 196 1.25 -3.49 38.07
N THR A 197 2.42 -3.02 37.66
CA THR A 197 2.69 -1.56 37.54
C THR A 197 1.97 -0.89 36.38
N LEU A 198 1.59 -1.65 35.35
CA LEU A 198 0.83 -1.18 34.19
C LEU A 198 -0.69 -1.34 34.37
N GLY A 199 -1.13 -1.89 35.50
CA GLY A 199 -2.54 -2.16 35.79
C GLY A 199 -3.15 -3.21 34.86
N LYS A 200 -2.34 -4.13 34.32
CA LYS A 200 -2.75 -5.18 33.38
C LYS A 200 -2.60 -6.55 34.05
N ASN A 201 -3.57 -7.43 33.85
CA ASN A 201 -3.60 -8.75 34.49
C ASN A 201 -3.96 -9.89 33.51
N CYS A 202 -3.88 -9.63 32.21
CA CYS A 202 -3.95 -10.65 31.19
C CYS A 202 -3.37 -10.22 29.83
N GLY A 203 -2.97 -11.18 29.01
CA GLY A 203 -2.53 -10.98 27.63
C GLY A 203 -1.18 -10.27 27.51
N ALA A 204 -0.71 -10.09 26.26
CA ALA A 204 0.59 -9.48 25.99
C ALA A 204 0.52 -7.95 26.09
N VAL A 205 1.46 -7.33 26.84
CA VAL A 205 1.58 -5.87 27.01
C VAL A 205 3.02 -5.42 26.80
N ALA A 206 3.27 -4.34 26.05
CA ALA A 206 4.62 -3.80 25.89
C ALA A 206 5.16 -3.26 27.22
N ASP A 207 6.42 -3.54 27.54
CA ASP A 207 7.06 -3.19 28.81
C ASP A 207 7.55 -1.73 28.91
N GLY A 208 7.37 -0.95 27.84
CA GLY A 208 7.84 0.44 27.72
C GLY A 208 9.34 0.57 27.41
N CYS A 209 10.04 -0.54 27.20
CA CYS A 209 11.49 -0.64 27.02
C CYS A 209 11.90 -1.45 25.78
N GLY A 210 10.93 -1.80 24.92
CA GLY A 210 11.15 -2.59 23.70
C GLY A 210 10.95 -4.10 23.88
N GLY A 211 10.58 -4.55 25.09
CA GLY A 211 10.17 -5.92 25.39
C GLY A 211 8.65 -6.08 25.50
N MET A 212 8.18 -7.33 25.48
CA MET A 212 6.76 -7.69 25.63
C MET A 212 6.58 -8.51 26.91
N LEU A 213 5.63 -8.11 27.76
CA LEU A 213 5.22 -8.80 28.99
C LEU A 213 4.02 -9.70 28.69
N ASP A 214 4.00 -10.90 29.26
CA ASP A 214 2.80 -11.73 29.31
C ASP A 214 2.16 -11.59 30.70
N CYS A 215 0.98 -10.96 30.74
CA CYS A 215 0.27 -10.66 31.98
C CYS A 215 -0.67 -11.77 32.44
N GLY A 216 -0.57 -12.95 31.83
CA GLY A 216 -1.30 -14.14 32.25
C GLY A 216 -2.65 -14.29 31.54
N VAL A 217 -3.45 -15.23 32.04
CA VAL A 217 -4.79 -15.52 31.55
C VAL A 217 -5.79 -15.29 32.68
N CYS A 218 -7.00 -14.87 32.32
CA CYS A 218 -8.05 -14.60 33.30
C CYS A 218 -8.56 -15.89 33.95
N VAL A 219 -9.09 -15.75 35.16
CA VAL A 219 -9.76 -16.86 35.86
C VAL A 219 -11.06 -17.24 35.14
N ASP A 220 -11.51 -18.49 35.30
CA ASP A 220 -12.71 -19.01 34.64
C ASP A 220 -13.92 -18.07 34.81
N GLY A 221 -14.43 -17.56 33.68
CA GLY A 221 -15.58 -16.66 33.61
C GLY A 221 -15.26 -15.18 33.35
N GLU A 222 -13.98 -14.81 33.22
CA GLU A 222 -13.55 -13.46 32.81
C GLU A 222 -12.82 -13.50 31.46
N THR A 223 -13.00 -12.45 30.64
CA THR A 223 -12.33 -12.34 29.34
C THR A 223 -11.25 -11.28 29.40
N CYS A 224 -10.08 -11.59 28.82
CA CYS A 224 -9.00 -10.61 28.74
C CYS A 224 -9.37 -9.46 27.80
N GLY A 225 -9.46 -8.25 28.33
CA GLY A 225 -10.00 -7.09 27.60
C GLY A 225 -11.49 -6.81 27.87
N GLY A 226 -12.13 -7.54 28.79
CA GLY A 226 -13.58 -7.47 29.04
C GLY A 226 -14.08 -6.15 29.66
N THR A 227 -13.19 -5.32 30.19
CA THR A 227 -13.50 -3.95 30.63
C THR A 227 -12.62 -2.93 29.92
N GLU A 228 -11.30 -3.17 29.92
CA GLU A 228 -10.29 -2.36 29.24
C GLU A 228 -9.19 -3.28 28.70
N PRO A 229 -8.43 -2.90 27.65
CA PRO A 229 -7.42 -3.77 27.04
C PRO A 229 -6.45 -4.36 28.06
N ASN A 230 -6.21 -5.67 27.97
CA ASN A 230 -5.29 -6.41 28.85
C ASN A 230 -5.68 -6.38 30.33
N VAL A 231 -6.97 -6.16 30.64
CA VAL A 231 -7.56 -6.28 31.97
C VAL A 231 -8.68 -7.32 31.94
N CYS A 232 -8.64 -8.29 32.85
CA CYS A 232 -9.71 -9.25 33.08
C CYS A 232 -10.96 -8.52 33.57
N GLY A 233 -12.06 -8.70 32.85
CA GLY A 233 -13.31 -8.01 33.14
C GLY A 233 -14.52 -8.86 32.79
N SER A 234 -15.59 -8.66 33.55
CA SER A 234 -16.88 -9.35 33.40
C SER A 234 -17.78 -8.71 32.34
N GLY A 235 -17.20 -8.15 31.27
CA GLY A 235 -17.96 -7.65 30.12
C GLY A 235 -18.58 -8.83 29.41
N VAL A 236 -19.83 -9.15 29.78
CA VAL A 236 -20.54 -10.34 29.29
C VAL A 236 -20.83 -10.15 27.81
N CYS A 237 -19.92 -10.60 26.96
CA CYS A 237 -20.33 -11.19 25.72
C CYS A 237 -20.96 -12.54 26.09
N THR A 238 -22.28 -12.66 25.97
CA THR A 238 -22.97 -13.92 26.24
C THR A 238 -22.62 -14.87 25.10
N PRO A 239 -21.80 -15.92 25.34
CA PRO A 239 -21.42 -16.83 24.27
C PRO A 239 -22.68 -17.51 23.73
N LEU A 240 -22.83 -17.55 22.41
CA LEU A 240 -23.86 -18.37 21.80
C LEU A 240 -23.62 -19.83 22.20
N THR A 241 -24.66 -20.66 22.31
CA THR A 241 -24.52 -22.10 22.50
C THR A 241 -24.66 -22.84 21.17
N CYS A 242 -24.08 -24.04 21.06
CA CYS A 242 -24.26 -24.91 19.89
C CYS A 242 -25.75 -25.07 19.52
N GLU A 243 -26.60 -25.26 20.53
CA GLU A 243 -28.06 -25.36 20.37
C GLU A 243 -28.68 -24.06 19.82
N SER A 244 -28.28 -22.89 20.35
CA SER A 244 -28.77 -21.59 19.88
C SER A 244 -28.35 -21.24 18.45
N GLN A 245 -27.24 -21.83 17.98
CA GLN A 245 -26.73 -21.68 16.61
C GLN A 245 -27.20 -22.80 15.68
N GLY A 246 -27.98 -23.77 16.18
CA GLY A 246 -28.44 -24.91 15.41
C GLY A 246 -27.30 -25.84 14.95
N LYS A 247 -26.18 -25.87 15.67
CA LYS A 247 -24.99 -26.70 15.39
C LYS A 247 -24.90 -27.85 16.39
N ASN A 248 -24.42 -29.01 15.95
CA ASN A 248 -24.31 -30.20 16.80
C ASN A 248 -23.02 -31.01 16.57
N CYS A 249 -22.02 -30.41 15.93
CA CYS A 249 -20.67 -30.96 15.83
C CYS A 249 -19.63 -29.90 15.44
N GLY A 250 -18.36 -30.21 15.70
CA GLY A 250 -17.19 -29.40 15.31
C GLY A 250 -17.05 -28.12 16.13
N ASP A 251 -15.94 -27.40 15.91
CA ASP A 251 -15.67 -26.15 16.62
C ASP A 251 -16.38 -24.98 15.93
N VAL A 252 -17.21 -24.24 16.66
CA VAL A 252 -18.02 -23.12 16.15
C VAL A 252 -17.70 -21.85 16.93
N PRO A 253 -17.47 -20.70 16.30
CA PRO A 253 -17.24 -19.45 17.03
C PRO A 253 -18.40 -19.12 17.97
N ASP A 254 -18.09 -18.68 19.19
CA ASP A 254 -19.08 -18.36 20.22
C ASP A 254 -19.65 -16.93 20.11
N GLY A 255 -19.15 -16.15 19.15
CA GLY A 255 -19.51 -14.75 18.93
C GLY A 255 -18.76 -13.76 19.85
N CYS A 256 -17.85 -14.25 20.69
CA CYS A 256 -17.16 -13.52 21.76
C CYS A 256 -15.63 -13.70 21.73
N GLY A 257 -15.10 -14.27 20.64
CA GLY A 257 -13.68 -14.55 20.46
C GLY A 257 -13.24 -15.94 20.95
N GLY A 258 -14.15 -16.78 21.46
CA GLY A 258 -13.93 -18.18 21.79
C GLY A 258 -14.50 -19.14 20.74
N LEU A 259 -14.14 -20.42 20.84
CA LEU A 259 -14.72 -21.53 20.05
C LEU A 259 -15.52 -22.46 20.97
N LEU A 260 -16.72 -22.83 20.52
CA LEU A 260 -17.59 -23.85 21.10
C LEU A 260 -17.27 -25.19 20.46
N ASP A 261 -16.84 -26.18 21.24
CA ASP A 261 -16.81 -27.57 20.79
C ASP A 261 -18.24 -28.12 20.82
N CYS A 262 -18.88 -28.23 19.66
CA CYS A 262 -20.22 -28.76 19.51
C CYS A 262 -20.27 -30.29 19.44
N GLY A 263 -19.15 -30.96 19.75
CA GLY A 263 -19.02 -32.40 19.86
C GLY A 263 -18.72 -33.10 18.54
N PHE A 264 -18.75 -34.43 18.59
CA PHE A 264 -18.54 -35.29 17.43
C PHE A 264 -19.84 -36.00 17.05
N CYS A 265 -20.01 -36.25 15.76
CA CYS A 265 -21.20 -36.92 15.27
C CYS A 265 -21.24 -38.39 15.70
N PRO A 266 -22.39 -38.90 16.20
CA PRO A 266 -22.54 -40.30 16.55
C PRO A 266 -22.68 -41.19 15.31
N GLY A 267 -21.96 -42.32 15.30
CA GLY A 267 -22.00 -43.31 14.20
C GLY A 267 -21.20 -42.88 12.97
N ASP A 268 -21.68 -43.23 11.77
CA ASP A 268 -20.99 -42.96 10.49
C ASP A 268 -21.32 -41.58 9.89
N GLN A 269 -21.81 -40.63 10.70
CA GLN A 269 -22.15 -39.28 10.26
C GLN A 269 -20.92 -38.38 10.25
N THR A 270 -20.84 -37.46 9.29
CA THR A 270 -19.77 -36.46 9.22
C THR A 270 -20.30 -35.10 9.67
N CYS A 271 -19.46 -34.31 10.34
CA CYS A 271 -19.82 -32.94 10.66
C CYS A 271 -19.89 -32.10 9.39
N GLY A 272 -21.02 -31.44 9.13
CA GLY A 272 -21.32 -30.83 7.82
C GLY A 272 -22.02 -31.78 6.83
N GLY A 273 -22.20 -33.05 7.19
CA GLY A 273 -22.84 -34.05 6.33
C GLY A 273 -24.29 -33.70 6.02
N GLY A 274 -24.73 -33.90 4.77
CA GLY A 274 -26.06 -33.48 4.31
C GLY A 274 -26.16 -32.02 3.86
N GLY A 275 -25.04 -31.29 3.77
CA GLY A 275 -24.94 -29.97 3.12
C GLY A 275 -25.19 -28.77 4.04
N VAL A 276 -25.18 -28.97 5.36
CA VAL A 276 -25.33 -27.90 6.35
C VAL A 276 -24.14 -27.94 7.31
N ASP A 277 -23.31 -26.92 7.23
CA ASP A 277 -22.05 -26.81 7.98
C ASP A 277 -22.27 -26.91 9.50
N HIS A 278 -21.35 -27.56 10.21
CA HIS A 278 -21.41 -27.82 11.66
C HIS A 278 -22.69 -28.56 12.15
N VAL A 279 -23.34 -29.30 11.24
CA VAL A 279 -24.46 -30.20 11.55
C VAL A 279 -24.15 -31.62 11.11
N CYS A 280 -24.36 -32.60 11.99
CA CYS A 280 -24.23 -34.01 11.68
C CYS A 280 -25.30 -34.46 10.69
N GLY A 281 -24.88 -35.02 9.57
CA GLY A 281 -25.81 -35.62 8.62
C GLY A 281 -25.17 -36.57 7.63
N ASN A 282 -26.00 -37.07 6.72
CA ASN A 282 -25.66 -38.00 5.66
C ASN A 282 -26.02 -37.37 4.32
N PRO A 283 -25.30 -37.68 3.22
CA PRO A 283 -24.22 -38.67 3.10
C PRO A 283 -22.86 -38.16 3.59
N ILE A 284 -21.90 -39.09 3.74
CA ILE A 284 -20.47 -38.83 4.00
C ILE A 284 -20.01 -37.70 3.06
N CYS A 285 -19.59 -36.58 3.64
CA CYS A 285 -18.93 -35.52 2.88
C CYS A 285 -17.65 -36.13 2.33
N THR A 286 -17.57 -36.30 1.01
CA THR A 286 -16.35 -36.80 0.37
C THR A 286 -15.48 -35.57 0.15
N PRO A 287 -14.34 -35.43 0.85
CA PRO A 287 -13.47 -34.27 0.71
C PRO A 287 -13.11 -34.09 -0.75
N ALA A 288 -13.20 -32.85 -1.23
CA ALA A 288 -12.70 -32.51 -2.55
C ALA A 288 -11.18 -32.82 -2.58
N THR A 289 -10.66 -33.18 -3.75
CA THR A 289 -9.22 -33.25 -3.99
C THR A 289 -8.76 -31.95 -4.66
N CYS A 290 -7.47 -31.63 -4.56
CA CYS A 290 -6.86 -30.51 -5.30
C CYS A 290 -7.20 -30.57 -6.80
N GLU A 291 -7.17 -31.77 -7.39
CA GLU A 291 -7.56 -32.02 -8.78
C GLU A 291 -9.03 -31.68 -9.05
N SER A 292 -9.94 -32.05 -8.15
CA SER A 292 -11.38 -31.76 -8.31
C SER A 292 -11.75 -30.29 -8.14
N LEU A 293 -10.91 -29.52 -7.43
CA LEU A 293 -11.04 -28.07 -7.25
C LEU A 293 -10.27 -27.26 -8.30
N GLY A 294 -9.51 -27.93 -9.17
CA GLY A 294 -8.63 -27.25 -10.13
C GLY A 294 -7.55 -26.41 -9.44
N SER A 295 -7.03 -26.86 -8.31
CA SER A 295 -5.99 -26.18 -7.53
C SER A 295 -4.66 -26.92 -7.65
N ASP A 296 -3.63 -26.23 -8.13
CA ASP A 296 -2.27 -26.76 -8.32
C ASP A 296 -1.36 -26.48 -7.11
N CYS A 297 -1.68 -25.45 -6.32
CA CYS A 297 -0.81 -24.92 -5.27
C CYS A 297 -1.56 -24.25 -4.11
N GLY A 298 -0.88 -24.11 -2.97
CA GLY A 298 -1.40 -23.43 -1.78
C GLY A 298 -2.40 -24.26 -0.96
N THR A 299 -2.89 -23.67 0.13
CA THR A 299 -3.90 -24.30 1.00
C THR A 299 -5.31 -23.96 0.51
N VAL A 300 -6.16 -24.96 0.31
CA VAL A 300 -7.58 -24.79 -0.07
C VAL A 300 -8.52 -25.57 0.86
N PRO A 301 -9.74 -25.08 1.15
CA PRO A 301 -10.73 -25.85 1.90
C PRO A 301 -11.19 -27.09 1.11
N ASP A 302 -11.37 -28.22 1.79
CA ASP A 302 -11.80 -29.49 1.17
C ASP A 302 -13.34 -29.61 0.99
N GLY A 303 -14.09 -28.58 1.41
CA GLY A 303 -15.56 -28.57 1.39
C GLY A 303 -16.24 -29.39 2.49
N CYS A 304 -15.47 -29.98 3.40
CA CYS A 304 -15.90 -30.84 4.51
C CYS A 304 -15.30 -30.41 5.86
N GLY A 305 -14.81 -29.16 5.95
CA GLY A 305 -14.21 -28.59 7.17
C GLY A 305 -12.71 -28.89 7.35
N GLY A 306 -12.07 -29.58 6.40
CA GLY A 306 -10.63 -29.79 6.34
C GLY A 306 -9.94 -28.85 5.34
N ALA A 307 -8.61 -28.84 5.37
CA ALA A 307 -7.77 -28.08 4.44
C ALA A 307 -6.86 -29.02 3.63
N LEU A 308 -6.87 -28.85 2.31
CA LEU A 308 -5.97 -29.52 1.37
C LEU A 308 -4.72 -28.69 1.17
N GLN A 309 -3.56 -29.36 1.14
CA GLN A 309 -2.30 -28.78 0.70
C GLN A 309 -2.07 -29.16 -0.76
N CYS A 310 -2.47 -28.28 -1.66
CA CYS A 310 -2.18 -28.41 -3.09
C CYS A 310 -0.77 -27.88 -3.31
N GLY A 311 0.03 -28.58 -4.11
CA GLY A 311 1.51 -28.54 -4.09
C GLY A 311 2.22 -27.18 -4.17
N THR A 312 3.32 -27.13 -4.90
CA THR A 312 4.09 -25.90 -5.11
C THR A 312 4.37 -25.74 -6.59
N CYS A 313 4.41 -24.49 -7.05
CA CYS A 313 4.57 -24.22 -8.47
C CYS A 313 6.00 -24.51 -8.93
N ALA A 314 6.13 -24.89 -10.21
CA ALA A 314 7.43 -25.10 -10.83
C ALA A 314 8.20 -23.77 -10.94
N ASN A 315 9.52 -23.85 -11.11
CA ASN A 315 10.37 -22.66 -11.24
C ASN A 315 9.88 -21.73 -12.36
N GLY A 316 9.59 -20.48 -12.00
CA GLY A 316 9.09 -19.45 -12.92
C GLY A 316 7.57 -19.24 -12.88
N GLU A 317 6.84 -20.07 -12.11
CA GLU A 317 5.40 -19.94 -11.89
C GLU A 317 5.12 -19.48 -10.45
N VAL A 318 4.09 -18.66 -10.28
CA VAL A 318 3.63 -18.20 -8.97
C VAL A 318 2.25 -18.78 -8.72
N CYS A 319 1.95 -19.15 -7.48
CA CYS A 319 0.63 -19.62 -7.10
C CYS A 319 -0.38 -18.48 -7.22
N GLY A 320 -1.31 -18.57 -8.17
CA GLY A 320 -2.18 -17.45 -8.56
C GLY A 320 -1.57 -16.52 -9.62
N GLY A 321 -0.39 -16.83 -10.15
CA GLY A 321 0.41 -15.98 -11.05
C GLY A 321 -0.21 -15.69 -12.43
N GLY A 322 -1.39 -16.24 -12.72
CA GLY A 322 -2.18 -16.02 -13.94
C GLY A 322 -3.60 -15.51 -13.66
N GLY A 323 -3.89 -15.00 -12.46
CA GLY A 323 -5.17 -14.40 -12.09
C GLY A 323 -6.25 -15.36 -11.58
N THR A 324 -6.00 -16.68 -11.60
CA THR A 324 -6.87 -17.68 -10.97
C THR A 324 -6.23 -18.14 -9.65
N PRO A 325 -6.87 -17.94 -8.48
CA PRO A 325 -6.33 -18.37 -7.19
C PRO A 325 -5.95 -19.85 -7.18
N ASN A 326 -4.86 -20.19 -6.49
CA ASN A 326 -4.44 -21.57 -6.25
C ASN A 326 -4.07 -22.39 -7.51
N VAL A 327 -3.88 -21.73 -8.66
CA VAL A 327 -3.41 -22.32 -9.92
C VAL A 327 -2.01 -21.80 -10.23
N CYS A 328 -1.11 -22.70 -10.66
CA CYS A 328 0.25 -22.30 -11.02
C CYS A 328 0.27 -21.70 -12.42
N ALA A 329 0.86 -20.52 -12.56
CA ALA A 329 1.07 -19.90 -13.86
C ALA A 329 2.30 -19.00 -13.85
N ALA A 330 2.96 -18.89 -15.01
CA ALA A 330 4.06 -17.97 -15.24
C ALA A 330 3.61 -16.52 -14.98
N THR A 331 4.46 -15.70 -14.36
CA THR A 331 4.14 -14.31 -13.97
C THR A 331 3.79 -13.42 -15.15
N SER A 332 2.50 -13.42 -15.45
CA SER A 332 1.78 -12.40 -16.23
C SER A 332 0.77 -11.67 -15.34
N CYS A 333 0.60 -12.08 -14.08
CA CYS A 333 -0.28 -11.39 -13.16
C CYS A 333 0.30 -10.01 -12.79
N ARG A 334 -0.47 -8.98 -13.14
CA ARG A 334 -0.20 -7.59 -12.82
C ARG A 334 -0.94 -7.25 -11.52
N PRO A 335 -0.26 -7.03 -10.38
CA PRO A 335 -0.92 -6.74 -9.11
C PRO A 335 -1.85 -5.53 -9.20
N TYR A 336 -3.01 -5.62 -8.56
CA TYR A 336 -3.89 -4.48 -8.38
C TYR A 336 -3.21 -3.37 -7.57
N THR A 337 -3.75 -2.15 -7.63
CA THR A 337 -3.35 -1.07 -6.73
C THR A 337 -4.52 -0.71 -5.81
N CYS A 338 -4.20 -0.11 -4.67
CA CYS A 338 -5.21 0.37 -3.73
C CYS A 338 -6.19 1.35 -4.39
N GLY A 339 -5.68 2.26 -5.23
CA GLY A 339 -6.51 3.23 -5.96
C GLY A 339 -7.49 2.55 -6.91
N LEU A 340 -7.05 1.55 -7.66
CA LEU A 340 -7.93 0.82 -8.57
C LEU A 340 -8.98 -0.02 -7.84
N LEU A 341 -8.63 -0.61 -6.69
CA LEU A 341 -9.56 -1.36 -5.84
C LEU A 341 -10.48 -0.45 -5.01
N GLY A 342 -10.28 0.87 -5.05
CA GLY A 342 -11.00 1.83 -4.22
C GLY A 342 -10.74 1.64 -2.72
N LYS A 343 -9.55 1.15 -2.33
CA LYS A 343 -9.17 0.87 -0.94
C LYS A 343 -8.23 1.92 -0.39
N THR A 344 -8.46 2.35 0.83
CA THR A 344 -7.74 3.45 1.49
C THR A 344 -7.15 3.08 2.86
N CYS A 345 -7.30 1.81 3.29
CA CYS A 345 -6.62 1.31 4.48
C CYS A 345 -6.47 -0.21 4.54
N GLY A 346 -5.51 -0.65 5.36
CA GLY A 346 -5.30 -2.05 5.72
C GLY A 346 -4.71 -2.89 4.59
N SER A 347 -4.56 -4.18 4.88
CA SER A 347 -4.01 -5.16 3.96
C SER A 347 -5.11 -5.72 3.04
N VAL A 348 -4.85 -5.75 1.72
CA VAL A 348 -5.81 -6.18 0.69
C VAL A 348 -5.11 -7.14 -0.27
N PRO A 349 -5.70 -8.27 -0.66
CA PRO A 349 -5.12 -9.14 -1.68
C PRO A 349 -4.89 -8.38 -3.00
N ASP A 350 -3.71 -8.55 -3.59
CA ASP A 350 -3.32 -7.85 -4.82
C ASP A 350 -3.85 -8.52 -6.10
N GLY A 351 -4.54 -9.65 -5.97
CA GLY A 351 -5.03 -10.45 -7.10
C GLY A 351 -3.99 -11.37 -7.76
N CYS A 352 -2.74 -11.34 -7.29
CA CYS A 352 -1.59 -12.11 -7.78
C CYS A 352 -0.96 -13.01 -6.72
N GLY A 353 -1.68 -13.27 -5.62
CA GLY A 353 -1.20 -14.07 -4.49
C GLY A 353 -0.40 -13.27 -3.45
N GLY A 354 -0.22 -11.96 -3.67
CA GLY A 354 0.37 -11.02 -2.72
C GLY A 354 -0.68 -10.15 -2.01
N TYR A 355 -0.19 -9.19 -1.22
CA TYR A 355 -1.02 -8.24 -0.48
C TYR A 355 -0.53 -6.80 -0.69
N LEU A 356 -1.46 -5.86 -0.71
CA LEU A 356 -1.28 -4.42 -0.79
C LEU A 356 -1.55 -3.81 0.58
N GLU A 357 -0.63 -2.96 1.06
CA GLU A 357 -0.83 -2.16 2.26
C GLU A 357 -1.39 -0.79 1.90
N CYS A 358 -2.71 -0.64 1.98
CA CYS A 358 -3.42 0.55 1.51
C CYS A 358 -3.43 1.73 2.49
N GLY A 359 -2.51 1.74 3.46
CA GLY A 359 -2.35 2.80 4.44
C GLY A 359 -3.20 2.63 5.71
N THR A 360 -3.25 3.69 6.52
CA THR A 360 -4.00 3.73 7.78
C THR A 360 -4.91 4.95 7.82
N CYS A 361 -6.03 4.81 8.51
CA CYS A 361 -6.98 5.92 8.66
C CYS A 361 -6.50 6.90 9.73
N THR A 362 -6.65 8.19 9.44
CA THR A 362 -6.47 9.25 10.43
C THR A 362 -7.76 9.43 11.23
N ALA A 363 -7.64 9.50 12.55
CA ALA A 363 -8.79 9.79 13.41
C ALA A 363 -9.49 11.09 12.94
N PRO A 364 -10.84 11.11 12.90
CA PRO A 364 -11.77 10.17 13.55
C PRO A 364 -12.13 8.92 12.72
N GLU A 365 -11.60 8.75 11.52
CA GLU A 365 -11.95 7.63 10.66
C GLU A 365 -11.38 6.30 11.18
N SER A 366 -12.04 5.20 10.81
CA SER A 366 -11.59 3.83 11.09
C SER A 366 -11.74 2.96 9.86
N CYS A 367 -10.87 1.96 9.73
CA CYS A 367 -10.86 1.11 8.57
C CYS A 367 -12.09 0.19 8.53
N GLY A 368 -12.94 0.35 7.52
CA GLY A 368 -14.18 -0.42 7.36
C GLY A 368 -15.38 0.06 8.18
N ALA A 369 -15.33 1.28 8.73
CA ALA A 369 -16.34 1.77 9.68
C ALA A 369 -17.78 1.81 9.13
N THR A 370 -17.97 1.93 7.82
CA THR A 370 -19.28 1.98 7.15
C THR A 370 -19.74 0.62 6.61
N GLY A 371 -19.05 -0.46 6.97
CA GLY A 371 -19.32 -1.81 6.47
C GLY A 371 -18.71 -2.09 5.09
N VAL A 372 -17.97 -1.13 4.51
CA VAL A 372 -17.17 -1.33 3.28
C VAL A 372 -15.74 -1.70 3.69
N PRO A 373 -15.27 -2.94 3.50
CA PRO A 373 -13.94 -3.35 3.93
C PRO A 373 -12.82 -2.53 3.30
N ASN A 374 -11.78 -2.25 4.09
CA ASN A 374 -10.54 -1.60 3.65
C ASN A 374 -10.73 -0.16 3.11
N VAL A 375 -11.76 0.54 3.59
CA VAL A 375 -12.01 1.95 3.29
C VAL A 375 -12.07 2.77 4.59
N CYS A 376 -11.30 3.85 4.64
CA CYS A 376 -11.40 4.85 5.69
C CYS A 376 -12.70 5.64 5.58
N ALA A 377 -13.47 5.58 6.65
CA ALA A 377 -14.67 6.37 6.84
C ALA A 377 -14.91 6.56 8.33
N ALA A 378 -15.70 7.56 8.70
CA ALA A 378 -16.25 7.70 10.04
C ALA A 378 -17.63 7.02 10.11
N SER A 379 -17.91 6.30 11.21
CA SER A 379 -19.22 5.68 11.43
C SER A 379 -20.30 6.66 11.92
N ALA A 380 -19.88 7.86 12.33
CA ALA A 380 -20.75 8.96 12.68
C ALA A 380 -20.39 10.19 11.85
N SER A 381 -21.37 11.05 11.59
CA SER A 381 -21.18 12.35 10.94
C SER A 381 -20.11 13.16 11.65
N VAL A 382 -19.03 13.52 10.96
CA VAL A 382 -17.91 14.29 11.49
C VAL A 382 -17.70 15.52 10.62
N CYS A 383 -17.86 16.69 11.23
CA CYS A 383 -17.69 17.93 10.47
C CYS A 383 -16.24 18.19 10.02
N VAL A 384 -15.25 17.60 10.69
CA VAL A 384 -13.83 17.71 10.30
C VAL A 384 -13.26 16.31 10.14
N ASP A 385 -12.98 15.93 8.91
CA ASP A 385 -12.28 14.71 8.55
C ASP A 385 -10.80 14.80 8.90
N ARG A 386 -10.17 15.93 8.58
CA ARG A 386 -8.73 16.09 8.73
C ARG A 386 -8.31 17.56 8.95
N ASP A 387 -7.33 17.76 9.83
CA ASP A 387 -6.62 19.04 9.97
C ASP A 387 -5.36 19.04 9.09
N LEU A 388 -5.27 20.01 8.18
CA LEU A 388 -4.17 20.20 7.24
C LEU A 388 -3.08 21.11 7.80
N GLY A 389 -3.28 21.72 8.97
CA GLY A 389 -2.34 22.64 9.59
C GLY A 389 -2.28 23.99 8.87
N ASP A 390 -1.08 24.53 8.70
CA ASP A 390 -0.83 25.87 8.14
C ASP A 390 0.17 25.86 6.96
N MET A 391 0.46 24.68 6.41
CA MET A 391 1.39 24.54 5.29
C MET A 391 0.79 25.06 3.98
N LEU A 392 1.67 25.58 3.12
CA LEU A 392 1.38 25.97 1.73
C LEU A 392 2.58 25.60 0.83
N PRO A 393 2.33 25.23 -0.44
CA PRO A 393 0.99 24.97 -0.99
C PRO A 393 0.39 23.67 -0.42
N VAL A 394 -0.94 23.54 -0.45
CA VAL A 394 -1.63 22.29 -0.14
C VAL A 394 -1.99 21.59 -1.43
N MET A 395 -1.58 20.32 -1.55
CA MET A 395 -2.05 19.38 -2.57
C MET A 395 -2.58 18.14 -1.85
N LEU A 396 -3.89 17.92 -1.90
CA LEU A 396 -4.53 16.79 -1.24
C LEU A 396 -5.38 16.00 -2.23
N LYS A 397 -4.96 14.78 -2.52
CA LYS A 397 -5.75 13.82 -3.28
C LYS A 397 -6.62 13.00 -2.34
N GLY A 398 -7.85 12.70 -2.75
CA GLY A 398 -8.78 11.93 -1.93
C GLY A 398 -10.00 11.47 -2.73
N THR A 399 -10.98 10.94 -2.02
CA THR A 399 -12.28 10.57 -2.59
C THR A 399 -13.38 10.91 -1.60
N THR A 400 -14.51 11.44 -2.07
CA THR A 400 -15.71 11.56 -1.22
C THR A 400 -16.53 10.28 -1.23
N ALA A 401 -16.16 9.28 -2.05
CA ALA A 401 -16.84 7.98 -2.05
C ALA A 401 -16.82 7.37 -0.64
N HIS A 402 -17.99 6.93 -0.19
CA HIS A 402 -18.21 6.35 1.14
C HIS A 402 -18.05 7.31 2.33
N ALA A 403 -17.88 8.63 2.09
CA ALA A 403 -17.95 9.65 3.14
C ALA A 403 -19.40 9.93 3.57
N GLY A 404 -19.56 10.67 4.66
CA GLY A 404 -20.87 11.18 5.11
C GLY A 404 -21.36 12.36 4.26
N ASP A 405 -22.65 12.69 4.40
CA ASP A 405 -23.23 13.97 3.94
C ASP A 405 -23.41 14.84 5.19
N ASP A 406 -22.33 15.52 5.57
CA ASP A 406 -22.19 16.25 6.83
C ASP A 406 -22.22 17.76 6.63
N HIS A 407 -22.10 18.22 5.38
CA HIS A 407 -22.00 19.63 5.01
C HIS A 407 -23.01 20.02 3.95
N GLN A 408 -23.69 21.14 4.16
CA GLN A 408 -24.55 21.76 3.15
C GLN A 408 -24.16 23.23 2.97
N SER A 409 -23.83 23.60 1.75
CA SER A 409 -23.38 24.95 1.39
C SER A 409 -24.48 25.78 0.74
N SER A 410 -24.27 27.10 0.62
CA SER A 410 -25.26 27.97 -0.04
C SER A 410 -25.38 27.71 -1.54
N CYS A 411 -24.39 27.06 -2.16
CA CYS A 411 -24.35 26.80 -3.59
C CYS A 411 -24.65 25.33 -3.99
N GLY A 412 -24.84 24.41 -3.04
CA GLY A 412 -25.17 23.01 -3.30
C GLY A 412 -24.85 22.06 -2.13
N GLY A 413 -24.60 20.78 -2.44
CA GLY A 413 -24.11 19.78 -1.48
C GLY A 413 -25.14 18.81 -0.92
N SER A 414 -26.41 19.19 -0.91
CA SER A 414 -27.45 18.36 -0.26
C SER A 414 -27.56 16.96 -0.88
N GLY A 415 -27.36 15.92 -0.08
CA GLY A 415 -27.51 14.53 -0.51
C GLY A 415 -26.28 13.95 -1.21
N ALA A 416 -25.16 14.67 -1.24
CA ALA A 416 -23.89 14.21 -1.78
C ALA A 416 -22.90 13.93 -0.63
N PRO A 417 -22.10 12.86 -0.71
CA PRO A 417 -20.99 12.67 0.22
C PRO A 417 -19.96 13.80 0.13
N ASP A 418 -19.51 14.28 1.28
CA ASP A 418 -18.62 15.44 1.43
C ASP A 418 -17.46 15.14 2.38
N ARG A 419 -16.44 16.01 2.34
CA ARG A 419 -15.31 16.00 3.27
C ARG A 419 -14.94 17.41 3.72
N GLY A 420 -14.70 17.56 5.02
CA GLY A 420 -14.31 18.79 5.69
C GLY A 420 -12.84 18.79 6.17
N PHE A 421 -12.09 19.81 5.75
CA PHE A 421 -10.68 19.99 6.08
C PHE A 421 -10.46 21.28 6.87
N LEU A 422 -9.86 21.19 8.06
CA LEU A 422 -9.39 22.38 8.76
C LEU A 422 -8.06 22.84 8.17
N TRP A 423 -7.93 24.15 7.97
CA TRP A 423 -6.66 24.76 7.55
C TRP A 423 -6.51 26.16 8.17
N ARG A 424 -5.27 26.57 8.43
CA ARG A 424 -4.94 27.85 9.06
C ARG A 424 -4.06 28.69 8.13
N ALA A 425 -4.51 29.91 7.85
CA ALA A 425 -3.75 30.85 7.02
C ALA A 425 -2.39 31.20 7.66
N PRO A 426 -1.25 30.90 7.03
CA PRO A 426 0.08 31.18 7.61
C PRO A 426 0.42 32.67 7.57
N LYS A 427 -0.24 33.45 6.70
CA LYS A 427 -0.08 34.89 6.53
C LYS A 427 -1.40 35.55 6.10
N SER A 428 -1.45 36.88 6.17
CA SER A 428 -2.59 37.64 5.66
C SER A 428 -2.43 37.84 4.16
N ALA A 429 -3.32 37.25 3.36
CA ALA A 429 -3.31 37.32 1.90
C ALA A 429 -4.68 36.95 1.32
N LEU A 430 -4.81 37.01 0.01
CA LEU A 430 -5.90 36.37 -0.73
C LEU A 430 -5.47 34.94 -1.04
N PHE A 431 -6.27 33.94 -0.68
CA PHE A 431 -5.97 32.53 -0.93
C PHE A 431 -6.96 31.93 -1.92
N THR A 432 -6.47 31.06 -2.78
CA THR A 432 -7.24 30.27 -3.73
C THR A 432 -7.51 28.91 -3.12
N PHE A 433 -8.71 28.40 -3.33
CA PHE A 433 -9.12 27.05 -2.98
C PHE A 433 -9.77 26.46 -4.21
N ASP A 434 -9.21 25.37 -4.70
CA ASP A 434 -9.73 24.74 -5.89
C ASP A 434 -9.68 23.22 -5.88
N THR A 435 -10.49 22.63 -6.76
CA THR A 435 -10.56 21.18 -6.96
C THR A 435 -10.30 20.77 -8.40
N ALA A 436 -9.40 21.47 -9.10
CA ALA A 436 -9.05 21.18 -10.48
C ALA A 436 -8.72 19.68 -10.69
N LYS A 437 -9.02 19.16 -11.89
CA LYS A 437 -8.78 17.75 -12.28
C LYS A 437 -9.59 16.69 -11.48
N SER A 438 -10.54 17.09 -10.64
CA SER A 438 -11.39 16.14 -9.92
C SER A 438 -12.31 15.36 -10.86
N ALA A 439 -12.42 14.04 -10.65
CA ALA A 439 -13.29 13.13 -11.40
C ALA A 439 -14.71 13.09 -10.79
N MET A 440 -15.25 14.27 -10.50
CA MET A 440 -16.58 14.47 -9.93
C MET A 440 -17.04 15.91 -10.18
N ARG A 441 -18.34 16.17 -10.09
CA ARG A 441 -18.90 17.54 -10.14
C ARG A 441 -18.67 18.28 -8.83
N SER A 442 -17.40 18.53 -8.51
CA SER A 442 -17.01 19.06 -7.22
C SER A 442 -17.64 20.42 -6.96
N LEU A 443 -17.95 20.63 -5.69
CA LEU A 443 -18.34 21.87 -5.08
C LEU A 443 -17.30 22.16 -4.00
N ILE A 444 -16.89 23.41 -3.89
CA ILE A 444 -16.00 23.84 -2.81
C ILE A 444 -16.64 24.97 -2.01
N SER A 445 -16.59 24.84 -0.68
CA SER A 445 -17.07 25.84 0.26
C SER A 445 -16.01 26.13 1.32
N VAL A 446 -15.78 27.41 1.63
CA VAL A 446 -14.85 27.83 2.68
C VAL A 446 -15.65 28.54 3.77
N ARG A 447 -15.49 28.11 5.02
CA ARG A 447 -16.19 28.63 6.20
C ARG A 447 -15.21 29.18 7.23
N SER A 448 -15.61 30.23 7.94
CA SER A 448 -14.79 30.84 8.98
C SER A 448 -14.70 29.97 10.23
N GLY A 449 -13.50 29.67 10.71
CA GLY A 449 -13.28 28.89 11.92
C GLY A 449 -13.40 27.39 11.64
N GLY A 450 -14.43 26.77 12.21
CA GLY A 450 -14.71 25.34 12.08
C GLY A 450 -16.19 25.06 11.89
N CYS A 451 -16.67 23.97 12.49
CA CYS A 451 -18.07 23.55 12.44
C CYS A 451 -19.02 24.67 12.89
N GLY A 452 -20.03 24.98 12.08
CA GLY A 452 -20.98 26.06 12.34
C GLY A 452 -20.45 27.47 12.03
N GLY A 453 -19.25 27.57 11.46
CA GLY A 453 -18.70 28.81 10.92
C GLY A 453 -19.56 29.41 9.82
N ALA A 454 -19.58 30.74 9.75
CA ALA A 454 -20.21 31.44 8.63
C ALA A 454 -19.49 31.10 7.33
N GLU A 455 -20.25 30.79 6.28
CA GLU A 455 -19.72 30.56 4.95
C GLU A 455 -19.12 31.86 4.40
N LEU A 456 -17.85 31.80 4.00
CA LEU A 456 -17.10 32.92 3.44
C LEU A 456 -17.22 32.95 1.92
N ALA A 457 -17.19 31.77 1.29
CA ALA A 457 -17.37 31.60 -0.15
C ALA A 457 -17.84 30.18 -0.48
N CYS A 458 -18.54 30.03 -1.59
CA CYS A 458 -18.96 28.75 -2.16
C CYS A 458 -18.95 28.85 -3.68
N ALA A 459 -18.51 27.78 -4.35
CA ALA A 459 -18.61 27.67 -5.80
C ALA A 459 -18.82 26.22 -6.25
N LYS A 460 -19.44 26.08 -7.42
CA LYS A 460 -19.71 24.82 -8.12
C LYS A 460 -19.36 24.86 -9.61
N ASP A 461 -18.85 26.00 -10.06
CA ASP A 461 -18.57 26.22 -11.48
C ASP A 461 -17.18 25.67 -11.80
N GLY A 462 -17.09 24.96 -12.93
CA GLY A 462 -15.88 24.33 -13.48
C GLY A 462 -14.62 25.19 -13.44
N ILE A 463 -13.49 24.58 -13.11
CA ILE A 463 -12.13 25.08 -13.36
C ILE A 463 -11.50 24.20 -14.42
N SER A 464 -11.04 24.82 -15.52
CA SER A 464 -10.40 24.14 -16.65
C SER A 464 -11.14 22.84 -17.02
N TYR A 465 -10.47 21.87 -17.63
CA TYR A 465 -11.00 20.52 -17.85
C TYR A 465 -11.35 19.83 -16.52
N GLY A 466 -12.32 18.91 -16.56
CA GLY A 466 -12.81 18.20 -15.38
C GLY A 466 -13.99 18.87 -14.67
N GLY A 467 -14.33 18.34 -13.49
CA GLY A 467 -15.46 18.83 -12.69
C GLY A 467 -15.07 19.70 -11.49
N GLY A 468 -13.89 20.32 -11.51
CA GLY A 468 -13.34 21.16 -10.44
C GLY A 468 -14.17 22.41 -10.12
N ALA A 469 -14.02 22.99 -8.93
CA ALA A 469 -14.66 24.25 -8.51
C ALA A 469 -13.68 25.17 -7.76
N ARG A 470 -13.92 26.49 -7.80
CA ARG A 470 -12.99 27.51 -7.25
C ARG A 470 -13.63 28.53 -6.33
N VAL A 471 -12.94 28.89 -5.24
CA VAL A 471 -13.16 30.15 -4.53
C VAL A 471 -11.86 30.86 -4.18
N SER A 472 -11.92 32.19 -4.08
CA SER A 472 -10.84 33.00 -3.51
C SER A 472 -11.33 33.71 -2.25
N VAL A 473 -10.58 33.60 -1.15
CA VAL A 473 -10.98 34.13 0.16
C VAL A 473 -9.86 34.96 0.77
N PRO A 474 -10.08 36.24 1.12
CA PRO A 474 -9.11 37.02 1.88
C PRO A 474 -9.10 36.54 3.33
N LEU A 475 -7.93 36.13 3.82
CA LEU A 475 -7.74 35.64 5.18
C LEU A 475 -6.64 36.41 5.89
N VAL A 476 -6.75 36.53 7.21
CA VAL A 476 -5.69 37.10 8.05
C VAL A 476 -4.81 36.01 8.66
N LYS A 477 -3.55 36.32 8.93
CA LYS A 477 -2.61 35.39 9.57
C LYS A 477 -3.21 34.73 10.81
N GLY A 478 -3.15 33.40 10.88
CA GLY A 478 -3.64 32.58 11.98
C GLY A 478 -5.15 32.31 11.93
N GLN A 479 -5.89 32.92 10.99
CA GLN A 479 -7.31 32.63 10.78
C GLN A 479 -7.47 31.17 10.32
N THR A 480 -8.27 30.42 11.06
CA THR A 480 -8.67 29.06 10.69
C THR A 480 -9.90 29.12 9.81
N VAL A 481 -9.95 28.25 8.81
CA VAL A 481 -11.11 27.99 7.98
C VAL A 481 -11.38 26.48 7.90
N LEU A 482 -12.65 26.15 7.65
CA LEU A 482 -13.06 24.82 7.24
C LEU A 482 -13.30 24.85 5.73
N VAL A 483 -12.54 24.05 4.99
CA VAL A 483 -12.66 23.85 3.55
C VAL A 483 -13.45 22.57 3.33
N VAL A 484 -14.57 22.67 2.62
CA VAL A 484 -15.46 21.54 2.33
C VAL A 484 -15.36 21.22 0.86
N VAL A 485 -15.05 19.96 0.54
CA VAL A 485 -15.14 19.40 -0.81
C VAL A 485 -16.36 18.49 -0.85
N ASP A 486 -17.24 18.74 -1.81
CA ASP A 486 -18.59 18.19 -1.89
C ASP A 486 -18.96 18.05 -3.39
N SER A 487 -20.20 17.72 -3.74
CA SER A 487 -20.72 17.77 -5.09
C SER A 487 -21.87 18.76 -5.25
N ALA A 488 -21.87 19.43 -6.40
CA ALA A 488 -22.87 20.43 -6.75
C ALA A 488 -24.26 19.85 -7.04
N SER A 489 -24.35 18.54 -7.27
CA SER A 489 -25.54 17.87 -7.77
C SER A 489 -25.64 16.44 -7.24
N PRO A 490 -26.85 15.98 -6.84
CA PRO A 490 -27.08 14.60 -6.41
C PRO A 490 -27.24 13.63 -7.60
N ASP A 491 -26.73 14.01 -8.78
CA ASP A 491 -26.78 13.18 -9.98
C ASP A 491 -25.70 12.11 -9.97
N ARG A 492 -25.54 11.44 -11.11
CA ARG A 492 -24.42 10.53 -11.36
C ARG A 492 -23.13 11.35 -11.24
N PHE A 493 -22.10 10.84 -10.56
CA PHE A 493 -20.91 11.61 -10.09
C PHE A 493 -21.10 12.57 -8.91
N ASN A 494 -22.09 12.32 -8.04
CA ASN A 494 -22.21 13.03 -6.76
C ASN A 494 -21.11 12.66 -5.74
N ALA A 495 -20.31 11.64 -6.02
CA ALA A 495 -19.11 11.25 -5.27
C ALA A 495 -18.03 10.72 -6.22
N GLY A 496 -16.76 10.78 -5.82
CA GLY A 496 -15.65 10.36 -6.64
C GLY A 496 -14.31 10.89 -6.16
N TYR A 497 -13.26 10.62 -6.93
CA TYR A 497 -11.92 11.15 -6.71
C TYR A 497 -11.88 12.68 -6.85
N PHE A 498 -11.20 13.34 -5.91
CA PHE A 498 -10.93 14.77 -5.95
C PHE A 498 -9.45 15.06 -5.70
N GLU A 499 -9.01 16.20 -6.22
CA GLU A 499 -7.79 16.88 -5.79
C GLU A 499 -8.21 18.19 -5.14
N LEU A 500 -7.65 18.55 -3.98
CA LEU A 500 -7.87 19.81 -3.29
C LEU A 500 -6.57 20.59 -3.25
N HIS A 501 -6.63 21.81 -3.74
CA HIS A 501 -5.52 22.74 -3.81
C HIS A 501 -5.80 23.97 -2.96
N ILE A 502 -4.79 24.41 -2.20
CA ILE A 502 -4.82 25.68 -1.47
C ILE A 502 -3.49 26.40 -1.71
N ASP A 503 -3.55 27.58 -2.32
CA ASP A 503 -2.38 28.44 -2.51
C ASP A 503 -2.70 29.92 -2.25
N GLU A 504 -1.67 30.74 -2.13
CA GLU A 504 -1.82 32.19 -2.17
C GLU A 504 -2.11 32.64 -3.61
N GLN A 505 -3.14 33.48 -3.77
CA GLN A 505 -3.48 34.02 -5.07
C GLN A 505 -2.40 34.96 -5.60
N ARG A 506 -1.92 34.67 -6.81
CA ARG A 506 -0.92 35.43 -7.56
C ARG A 506 -1.61 36.33 -8.58
N SER A 507 -0.82 37.15 -9.26
CA SER A 507 -1.33 38.02 -10.32
C SER A 507 -1.34 37.38 -11.71
N SER A 508 -0.74 36.19 -11.84
CA SER A 508 -0.60 35.43 -13.08
C SER A 508 -0.13 34.02 -12.75
N GLU A 509 -0.52 33.05 -13.57
CA GLU A 509 -0.10 31.65 -13.52
C GLU A 509 1.36 31.47 -13.99
N ALA A 510 1.91 32.49 -14.66
CA ALA A 510 3.27 32.45 -15.20
C ALA A 510 4.31 32.09 -14.12
N GLY A 511 5.00 30.96 -14.33
CA GLY A 511 5.98 30.41 -13.40
C GLY A 511 5.46 29.32 -12.47
N SER A 512 4.16 29.04 -12.48
CA SER A 512 3.50 27.93 -11.78
C SER A 512 2.78 26.93 -12.69
N CYS A 513 3.01 27.01 -14.00
CA CYS A 513 2.30 26.29 -15.07
C CYS A 513 2.22 24.75 -15.04
N PHE A 514 2.68 24.09 -13.98
CA PHE A 514 2.75 22.63 -13.86
C PHE A 514 2.49 22.14 -12.42
N ASP A 515 1.88 22.97 -11.55
CA ASP A 515 1.62 22.62 -10.15
C ASP A 515 0.20 22.06 -9.91
N GLY A 516 -0.65 22.04 -10.94
CA GLY A 516 -2.00 21.48 -10.87
C GLY A 516 -3.06 22.44 -10.33
N MET A 517 -2.66 23.65 -9.96
CA MET A 517 -3.52 24.62 -9.29
C MET A 517 -3.92 25.73 -10.28
N ASP A 518 -4.93 26.51 -9.90
CA ASP A 518 -5.14 27.82 -10.50
C ASP A 518 -4.59 28.83 -9.49
N ASN A 519 -3.39 29.35 -9.72
CA ASN A 519 -2.74 30.25 -8.78
C ASN A 519 -3.23 31.69 -8.94
N ASP A 520 -3.81 32.09 -10.07
CA ASP A 520 -4.06 33.51 -10.37
C ASP A 520 -5.51 33.99 -10.22
N GLY A 521 -6.48 33.08 -10.26
CA GLY A 521 -7.88 33.41 -10.04
C GLY A 521 -8.82 33.09 -11.19
N ASP A 522 -8.31 32.80 -12.38
CA ASP A 522 -9.06 32.98 -13.62
C ASP A 522 -9.82 31.72 -14.11
N ARG A 523 -9.70 30.61 -13.37
CA ARG A 523 -10.27 29.28 -13.60
C ARG A 523 -9.58 28.46 -14.67
N TRP A 524 -8.38 28.86 -15.08
CA TRP A 524 -7.49 28.01 -15.86
C TRP A 524 -6.33 27.53 -15.00
N VAL A 525 -5.78 26.38 -15.39
CA VAL A 525 -4.80 25.63 -14.59
C VAL A 525 -3.67 25.23 -15.50
N ASP A 526 -2.44 25.39 -15.05
CA ASP A 526 -1.26 24.89 -15.73
C ASP A 526 -1.22 25.31 -17.22
N CYS A 527 -0.93 24.36 -18.10
CA CYS A 527 -0.93 24.56 -19.53
C CYS A 527 -2.28 24.87 -20.16
N ALA A 528 -3.39 24.70 -19.43
CA ALA A 528 -4.70 25.18 -19.86
C ALA A 528 -4.85 26.69 -19.60
N ASP A 529 -3.94 27.31 -18.87
CA ASP A 529 -3.90 28.73 -18.63
C ASP A 529 -3.30 29.51 -19.82
N PRO A 530 -3.96 30.59 -20.31
CA PRO A 530 -3.38 31.50 -21.30
C PRO A 530 -1.99 32.06 -20.93
N ASP A 531 -1.73 32.34 -19.66
CA ASP A 531 -0.46 32.87 -19.16
C ASP A 531 0.69 31.85 -19.24
N CYS A 532 0.34 30.57 -19.36
CA CYS A 532 1.26 29.45 -19.48
C CYS A 532 1.48 28.96 -20.91
N HIS A 533 0.82 29.57 -21.90
CA HIS A 533 0.89 29.13 -23.30
C HIS A 533 2.33 29.01 -23.83
N ASP A 534 3.20 29.95 -23.47
CA ASP A 534 4.59 29.99 -23.93
C ASP A 534 5.57 29.26 -23.00
N ALA A 535 5.07 28.58 -21.95
CA ALA A 535 5.90 27.83 -21.04
C ALA A 535 6.51 26.60 -21.75
N PRO A 536 7.84 26.35 -21.64
CA PRO A 536 8.53 25.29 -22.38
C PRO A 536 8.01 23.85 -22.17
N GLY A 537 7.16 23.60 -21.16
CA GLY A 537 6.54 22.30 -20.90
C GLY A 537 5.15 22.11 -21.54
N CYS A 538 4.49 23.18 -21.99
CA CYS A 538 3.09 23.08 -22.45
C CYS A 538 2.92 22.49 -23.86
N GLY A 539 4.02 22.17 -24.53
CA GLY A 539 4.04 21.30 -25.73
C GLY A 539 3.67 19.83 -25.47
N GLY A 540 3.26 19.46 -24.26
CA GLY A 540 2.82 18.12 -23.87
C GLY A 540 3.53 17.58 -22.62
N ARG A 541 4.78 17.96 -22.39
CA ARG A 541 5.61 17.41 -21.31
C ARG A 541 5.13 17.77 -19.90
N GLY A 542 4.51 18.93 -19.76
CA GLY A 542 4.06 19.45 -18.47
C GLY A 542 2.74 18.88 -17.95
N CYS A 543 2.01 18.16 -18.79
CA CYS A 543 0.73 17.55 -18.44
C CYS A 543 0.73 16.02 -18.63
N ALA A 544 1.78 15.47 -19.23
CA ALA A 544 1.93 14.03 -19.35
C ALA A 544 2.21 13.41 -17.98
N HIS A 545 1.52 12.31 -17.68
CA HIS A 545 1.80 11.49 -16.50
C HIS A 545 3.06 10.64 -16.70
N HIS A 546 3.31 10.22 -17.95
CA HIS A 546 4.48 9.41 -18.32
C HIS A 546 5.08 9.92 -19.62
N ASP A 547 6.41 9.88 -19.72
CA ASP A 547 7.14 10.13 -20.97
C ASP A 547 7.65 8.79 -21.52
N LEU A 548 7.01 8.30 -22.58
CA LEU A 548 7.34 7.04 -23.25
C LEU A 548 8.50 7.20 -24.25
N GLY A 549 9.04 8.40 -24.40
CA GLY A 549 10.16 8.69 -25.29
C GLY A 549 9.81 8.48 -26.76
N SER A 550 10.66 7.76 -27.49
CA SER A 550 10.51 7.54 -28.94
C SER A 550 10.72 6.07 -29.35
N ALA A 551 10.58 5.15 -28.42
CA ALA A 551 10.76 3.72 -28.68
C ALA A 551 9.64 3.18 -29.58
N LEU A 552 9.95 2.13 -30.34
CA LEU A 552 9.00 1.34 -31.12
C LEU A 552 9.47 -0.13 -31.21
N PRO A 553 8.55 -1.12 -31.12
CA PRO A 553 7.18 -0.96 -30.63
C PRO A 553 7.15 -0.58 -29.14
N VAL A 554 6.05 0.03 -28.68
CA VAL A 554 5.80 0.28 -27.26
C VAL A 554 4.68 -0.63 -26.79
N THR A 555 4.87 -1.24 -25.63
CA THR A 555 3.80 -1.87 -24.83
C THR A 555 3.90 -1.29 -23.43
N PHE A 556 2.88 -0.58 -23.00
CA PHE A 556 2.85 0.08 -21.69
C PHE A 556 1.62 -0.37 -20.91
N HIS A 557 1.82 -0.94 -19.73
CA HIS A 557 0.72 -1.34 -18.85
C HIS A 557 0.41 -0.22 -17.85
N GLY A 558 -0.80 0.32 -17.91
CA GLY A 558 -1.22 1.48 -17.12
C GLY A 558 -2.57 1.30 -16.45
N GLU A 559 -2.88 2.20 -15.53
CA GLU A 559 -4.20 2.33 -14.90
C GLU A 559 -4.54 3.81 -14.71
N THR A 560 -5.81 4.16 -14.66
CA THR A 560 -6.22 5.57 -14.52
C THR A 560 -6.36 6.04 -13.06
N ALA A 561 -6.32 5.12 -12.08
CA ALA A 561 -6.47 5.45 -10.67
C ALA A 561 -5.51 6.56 -10.18
N GLY A 562 -6.06 7.54 -9.45
CA GLY A 562 -5.37 8.68 -8.87
C GLY A 562 -4.93 9.77 -9.87
N SER A 563 -5.42 9.72 -11.12
CA SER A 563 -4.94 10.61 -12.19
C SER A 563 -5.84 11.83 -12.43
N GLY A 564 -7.08 11.80 -11.91
CA GLY A 564 -8.06 12.86 -12.15
C GLY A 564 -8.66 12.82 -13.57
N ASP A 565 -9.57 13.76 -13.87
CA ASP A 565 -10.24 13.97 -15.16
C ASP A 565 -9.68 15.26 -15.80
N GLY A 566 -8.36 15.26 -16.04
CA GLY A 566 -7.62 16.46 -16.45
C GLY A 566 -7.66 16.74 -17.96
N PHE A 567 -8.18 15.80 -18.74
CA PHE A 567 -8.22 15.81 -20.19
C PHE A 567 -9.64 15.53 -20.68
N GLN A 568 -9.95 16.00 -21.88
CA GLN A 568 -11.23 15.71 -22.49
C GLN A 568 -11.06 15.53 -23.99
N GLY A 569 -11.28 14.31 -24.46
CA GLY A 569 -11.38 14.00 -25.90
C GLY A 569 -12.80 14.13 -26.43
N THR A 570 -12.96 14.14 -27.75
CA THR A 570 -14.28 14.20 -28.40
C THR A 570 -15.11 12.92 -28.26
N CYS A 571 -14.46 11.81 -27.90
CA CYS A 571 -15.07 10.49 -27.70
C CYS A 571 -14.89 9.92 -26.28
N GLY A 572 -14.28 10.70 -25.36
CA GLY A 572 -14.14 10.34 -23.94
C GLY A 572 -15.44 10.50 -23.15
N ALA A 573 -15.52 9.84 -21.99
CA ALA A 573 -16.57 10.11 -21.03
C ALA A 573 -16.28 11.42 -20.29
N LEU A 574 -17.27 11.98 -19.58
CA LEU A 574 -17.05 13.12 -18.69
C LEU A 574 -16.75 12.58 -17.29
N LEU A 575 -15.89 13.26 -16.52
CA LEU A 575 -15.68 13.01 -15.09
C LEU A 575 -15.17 11.59 -14.80
N GLN A 576 -14.39 11.04 -15.71
CA GLN A 576 -13.73 9.76 -15.54
C GLN A 576 -12.25 9.98 -15.42
N GLN A 577 -11.59 9.15 -14.62
CA GLN A 577 -10.15 9.30 -14.49
C GLN A 577 -9.46 8.96 -15.81
N ASP A 578 -8.56 9.84 -16.24
CA ASP A 578 -7.80 9.76 -17.48
C ASP A 578 -6.31 9.77 -17.22
N ARG A 579 -5.53 9.26 -18.18
CA ARG A 579 -4.07 9.24 -18.08
C ARG A 579 -3.41 9.54 -19.40
N ALA A 580 -2.55 10.56 -19.37
CA ALA A 580 -1.84 11.07 -20.53
C ALA A 580 -0.38 10.59 -20.62
N HIS A 581 0.04 10.18 -21.80
CA HIS A 581 1.39 9.69 -22.12
C HIS A 581 2.02 10.53 -23.21
N LEU A 582 3.24 11.01 -22.99
CA LEU A 582 4.02 11.70 -24.00
C LEU A 582 4.74 10.68 -24.87
N TRP A 583 4.68 10.84 -26.19
CA TRP A 583 5.49 10.04 -27.11
C TRP A 583 5.95 10.87 -28.31
N THR A 584 7.14 10.58 -28.82
CA THR A 584 7.78 11.30 -29.92
C THR A 584 8.09 10.37 -31.08
N ALA A 585 7.61 10.72 -32.27
CA ALA A 585 7.82 9.93 -33.48
C ALA A 585 9.32 9.84 -33.84
N PRO A 586 9.94 8.64 -33.84
CA PRO A 586 11.37 8.49 -34.11
C PRO A 586 11.75 8.76 -35.57
N LYS A 587 10.79 8.59 -36.50
CA LYS A 587 10.90 8.87 -37.93
C LYS A 587 9.57 9.42 -38.45
N ALA A 588 9.54 9.88 -39.70
CA ALA A 588 8.28 10.22 -40.34
C ALA A 588 7.54 8.93 -40.74
N GLY A 589 6.25 8.83 -40.44
CA GLY A 589 5.47 7.62 -40.69
C GLY A 589 4.04 7.72 -40.20
N THR A 590 3.29 6.65 -40.42
CA THR A 590 1.95 6.46 -39.84
C THR A 590 2.06 5.46 -38.70
N TYR A 591 1.48 5.81 -37.56
CA TYR A 591 1.54 5.06 -36.33
C TYR A 591 0.14 4.70 -35.87
N VAL A 592 0.01 3.54 -35.22
CA VAL A 592 -1.20 3.13 -34.53
C VAL A 592 -0.95 3.21 -33.04
N PHE A 593 -1.92 3.83 -32.36
CA PHE A 593 -2.04 3.84 -30.91
C PHE A 593 -3.27 3.02 -30.58
N ASP A 594 -3.15 1.98 -29.78
CA ASP A 594 -4.29 1.13 -29.43
C ASP A 594 -4.23 0.65 -27.99
N THR A 595 -5.36 0.15 -27.50
CA THR A 595 -5.44 -0.44 -26.16
C THR A 595 -5.91 -1.89 -26.17
N ALA A 596 -5.42 -2.69 -27.13
CA ALA A 596 -5.67 -4.12 -27.14
C ALA A 596 -4.87 -4.87 -26.05
N PRO A 597 -5.38 -6.02 -25.57
CA PRO A 597 -6.78 -6.40 -25.60
C PRO A 597 -7.62 -5.50 -24.69
N ASN A 598 -8.83 -5.14 -25.12
CA ASN A 598 -9.71 -4.30 -24.33
C ASN A 598 -10.43 -5.07 -23.21
N GLU A 599 -9.83 -5.05 -22.02
CA GLU A 599 -10.43 -5.63 -20.81
C GLU A 599 -11.45 -4.70 -20.12
N TRP A 600 -11.34 -3.38 -20.33
CA TRP A 600 -12.12 -2.35 -19.61
C TRP A 600 -12.58 -1.26 -20.58
N GLY A 601 -13.87 -0.90 -20.54
CA GLY A 601 -14.39 0.15 -21.40
C GLY A 601 -13.60 1.45 -21.29
N ASN A 602 -13.07 1.95 -22.40
CA ASN A 602 -12.16 3.09 -22.44
C ASN A 602 -12.25 3.89 -23.75
N ALA A 603 -11.81 5.14 -23.69
CA ALA A 603 -11.53 5.97 -24.85
C ALA A 603 -10.02 6.20 -24.97
N LEU A 604 -9.58 6.40 -26.21
CA LEU A 604 -8.20 6.68 -26.59
C LEU A 604 -8.20 7.86 -27.55
N TYR A 605 -7.46 8.90 -27.22
CA TYR A 605 -7.28 10.05 -28.11
C TYR A 605 -5.85 10.57 -28.13
N VAL A 606 -5.47 11.12 -29.27
CA VAL A 606 -4.12 11.64 -29.52
C VAL A 606 -4.19 13.14 -29.72
N LEU A 607 -3.50 13.91 -28.87
CA LEU A 607 -3.45 15.36 -28.90
C LEU A 607 -2.06 15.85 -29.35
N THR A 608 -2.01 17.04 -29.92
CA THR A 608 -0.72 17.68 -30.28
C THR A 608 0.05 18.30 -29.10
N GLY A 609 -0.47 18.20 -27.88
CA GLY A 609 0.07 18.78 -26.65
C GLY A 609 -1.02 18.91 -25.58
N CYS A 610 -0.74 19.59 -24.46
CA CYS A 610 -1.68 19.74 -23.34
C CYS A 610 -3.01 20.42 -23.69
N ARG A 611 -2.96 21.34 -24.67
CA ARG A 611 -4.14 21.96 -25.32
C ARG A 611 -4.12 21.75 -26.83
N GLY A 612 -3.47 20.67 -27.24
CA GLY A 612 -3.27 20.40 -28.65
C GLY A 612 -4.59 20.11 -29.35
N THR A 613 -4.64 20.38 -30.65
CA THR A 613 -5.66 19.81 -31.53
C THR A 613 -5.64 18.28 -31.39
N GLU A 614 -6.83 17.69 -31.25
CA GLU A 614 -7.04 16.25 -31.32
C GLU A 614 -6.78 15.78 -32.76
N LEU A 615 -5.87 14.82 -32.90
CA LEU A 615 -5.48 14.20 -34.17
C LEU A 615 -6.35 13.00 -34.49
N GLY A 616 -6.93 12.37 -33.47
CA GLY A 616 -7.86 11.26 -33.61
C GLY A 616 -8.36 10.78 -32.25
N CYS A 617 -9.53 10.15 -32.27
CA CYS A 617 -10.21 9.62 -31.10
C CYS A 617 -10.89 8.31 -31.48
N SER A 618 -10.81 7.31 -30.60
CA SER A 618 -11.53 6.04 -30.70
C SER A 618 -11.99 5.61 -29.31
N ALA A 619 -13.15 4.97 -29.23
CA ALA A 619 -13.78 4.68 -27.96
C ALA A 619 -14.57 3.37 -28.02
N ASN A 620 -14.41 2.54 -26.99
CA ASN A 620 -15.22 1.35 -26.79
C ASN A 620 -15.63 1.25 -25.32
N PRO A 621 -16.86 1.69 -24.95
CA PRO A 621 -17.30 1.71 -23.57
C PRO A 621 -17.75 0.33 -23.04
N ASN A 622 -17.92 -0.68 -23.91
CA ASN A 622 -18.41 -2.00 -23.51
C ASN A 622 -17.33 -3.05 -23.78
N PRO A 623 -16.54 -3.44 -22.76
CA PRO A 623 -15.53 -4.48 -22.92
C PRO A 623 -16.21 -5.79 -23.31
N GLY A 624 -15.68 -6.45 -24.32
CA GLY A 624 -16.26 -7.64 -24.94
C GLY A 624 -15.49 -8.01 -26.19
N PRO A 625 -15.94 -8.96 -27.02
CA PRO A 625 -15.26 -9.34 -28.26
C PRO A 625 -15.33 -8.26 -29.35
N ARG A 626 -15.74 -7.03 -29.02
CA ARG A 626 -15.72 -5.88 -29.92
C ARG A 626 -14.38 -5.21 -29.78
N GLY A 627 -13.81 -4.81 -30.91
CA GLY A 627 -12.47 -4.29 -31.01
C GLY A 627 -12.10 -3.19 -30.00
N SER A 628 -10.84 -3.14 -29.66
CA SER A 628 -10.22 -2.16 -28.78
C SER A 628 -10.16 -0.79 -29.46
N PRO A 629 -10.15 0.31 -28.71
CA PRO A 629 -9.85 1.62 -29.28
C PRO A 629 -8.48 1.60 -29.98
N ALA A 630 -8.48 1.97 -31.25
CA ALA A 630 -7.27 2.20 -32.03
C ALA A 630 -7.38 3.52 -32.80
N VAL A 631 -6.29 4.28 -32.81
CA VAL A 631 -6.17 5.59 -33.48
C VAL A 631 -4.95 5.58 -34.38
N LYS A 632 -5.18 5.84 -35.67
CA LYS A 632 -4.14 5.92 -36.69
C LYS A 632 -3.75 7.37 -36.97
N VAL A 633 -2.47 7.72 -36.81
CA VAL A 633 -1.97 9.10 -36.98
C VAL A 633 -0.70 9.13 -37.82
N THR A 634 -0.64 10.03 -38.81
CA THR A 634 0.59 10.31 -39.57
C THR A 634 1.36 11.44 -38.92
N LEU A 635 2.64 11.20 -38.59
CA LEU A 635 3.50 12.12 -37.86
C LEU A 635 4.83 12.34 -38.59
N ALA A 636 5.35 13.57 -38.51
CA ALA A 636 6.71 13.88 -38.94
C ALA A 636 7.73 13.38 -37.90
N GLN A 637 8.98 13.16 -38.34
CA GLN A 637 10.06 12.81 -37.42
C GLN A 637 10.23 13.88 -36.33
N GLY A 638 10.42 13.44 -35.09
CA GLY A 638 10.58 14.31 -33.93
C GLY A 638 9.29 15.00 -33.48
N ARG A 639 8.14 14.68 -34.09
CA ARG A 639 6.86 15.20 -33.63
C ARG A 639 6.44 14.50 -32.35
N THR A 640 6.29 15.28 -31.29
CA THR A 640 5.73 14.82 -30.02
C THR A 640 4.20 14.94 -30.02
N VAL A 641 3.54 13.96 -29.43
CA VAL A 641 2.09 13.90 -29.21
C VAL A 641 1.80 13.44 -27.79
N LEU A 642 0.60 13.75 -27.31
CA LEU A 642 0.06 13.27 -26.06
C LEU A 642 -1.00 12.21 -26.35
N VAL A 643 -0.84 11.02 -25.82
CA VAL A 643 -1.77 9.89 -25.98
C VAL A 643 -2.51 9.74 -24.66
N VAL A 644 -3.82 9.97 -24.67
CA VAL A 644 -4.64 9.93 -23.46
C VAL A 644 -5.54 8.71 -23.49
N VAL A 645 -5.49 7.93 -22.42
CA VAL A 645 -6.41 6.83 -22.16
C VAL A 645 -7.38 7.28 -21.08
N ASP A 646 -8.66 7.24 -21.40
CA ASP A 646 -9.75 7.81 -20.60
C ASP A 646 -10.73 6.70 -20.21
N GLY A 647 -11.04 6.63 -18.92
CA GLY A 647 -11.92 5.60 -18.36
C GLY A 647 -13.36 5.72 -18.88
N MET A 648 -13.99 4.60 -19.22
CA MET A 648 -15.42 4.58 -19.56
C MET A 648 -16.18 3.40 -18.93
N ALA A 649 -15.55 2.65 -18.03
CA ALA A 649 -16.04 1.34 -17.58
C ALA A 649 -17.40 1.42 -16.84
N ASN A 650 -17.82 2.58 -16.33
CA ASN A 650 -19.20 2.89 -15.99
C ASN A 650 -19.42 4.41 -16.07
N PRO A 651 -20.26 4.94 -16.98
CA PRO A 651 -20.41 6.39 -17.16
C PRO A 651 -21.17 7.09 -16.03
N ASP A 652 -21.49 6.38 -14.94
CA ASP A 652 -22.39 6.83 -13.88
C ASP A 652 -21.68 7.07 -12.53
N GLN A 653 -20.41 6.67 -12.41
CA GLN A 653 -19.57 6.86 -11.23
C GLN A 653 -18.09 6.78 -11.62
N ASP A 654 -17.22 7.45 -10.87
CA ASP A 654 -15.77 7.38 -11.03
C ASP A 654 -15.29 5.92 -10.95
N THR A 655 -14.83 5.37 -12.07
CA THR A 655 -14.40 3.97 -12.17
C THR A 655 -13.03 3.92 -12.85
N PRO A 656 -11.93 3.93 -12.08
CA PRO A 656 -10.61 3.79 -12.66
C PRO A 656 -10.48 2.45 -13.38
N ILE A 657 -9.68 2.42 -14.45
CA ILE A 657 -9.54 1.26 -15.32
C ILE A 657 -8.08 0.79 -15.39
N ARG A 658 -7.88 -0.45 -15.83
CA ARG A 658 -6.60 -0.91 -16.39
C ARG A 658 -6.64 -0.87 -17.89
N TYR A 659 -5.47 -0.64 -18.47
CA TYR A 659 -5.27 -0.73 -19.91
C TYR A 659 -3.84 -1.17 -20.20
N THR A 660 -3.67 -1.74 -21.38
CA THR A 660 -2.37 -1.79 -22.06
C THR A 660 -2.44 -0.74 -23.17
N LEU A 661 -1.38 0.02 -23.36
CA LEU A 661 -1.23 0.97 -24.47
C LEU A 661 -0.13 0.44 -25.39
N HIS A 662 -0.48 0.25 -26.65
CA HIS A 662 0.44 -0.11 -27.70
C HIS A 662 0.72 1.09 -28.60
N ILE A 663 1.97 1.21 -29.04
CA ILE A 663 2.36 2.17 -30.08
C ILE A 663 3.19 1.42 -31.12
N SER A 664 2.65 1.30 -32.32
CA SER A 664 3.23 0.51 -33.41
C SER A 664 3.30 1.29 -34.72
N GLU A 665 4.15 0.85 -35.65
CA GLU A 665 4.10 1.34 -37.03
C GLU A 665 2.92 0.69 -37.74
N TYR A 666 2.10 1.51 -38.40
CA TYR A 666 0.96 1.05 -39.16
C TYR A 666 1.37 0.00 -40.20
N ALA A 667 0.64 -1.12 -40.20
CA ALA A 667 0.68 -2.13 -41.24
C ALA A 667 -0.68 -2.15 -41.96
N GLU A 668 -0.69 -2.52 -43.24
CA GLU A 668 -1.97 -2.66 -43.97
C GLU A 668 -2.80 -3.85 -43.49
N THR A 669 -2.14 -4.82 -42.84
CA THR A 669 -2.73 -6.05 -42.28
C THR A 669 -1.91 -6.51 -41.07
N GLU A 670 -2.49 -7.29 -40.17
CA GLU A 670 -1.76 -7.93 -39.06
C GLU A 670 -0.93 -9.15 -39.44
N ALA A 671 -1.01 -9.59 -40.70
CA ALA A 671 -0.25 -10.72 -41.20
C ALA A 671 1.25 -10.63 -40.84
N GLY A 672 1.73 -11.59 -40.04
CA GLY A 672 3.11 -11.65 -39.57
C GLY A 672 3.40 -10.93 -38.25
N ARG A 673 2.37 -10.36 -37.60
CA ARG A 673 2.42 -9.74 -36.26
C ARG A 673 1.37 -10.28 -35.28
N CYS A 674 0.75 -11.41 -35.62
CA CYS A 674 -0.37 -12.06 -34.91
C CYS A 674 -0.10 -12.60 -33.49
N ALA A 675 0.93 -12.14 -32.80
CA ALA A 675 1.24 -12.51 -31.42
C ALA A 675 1.99 -11.37 -30.68
N ASP A 676 1.86 -10.12 -31.12
CA ASP A 676 2.53 -8.97 -30.50
C ASP A 676 1.62 -8.17 -29.56
N GLY A 677 0.32 -8.52 -29.52
CA GLY A 677 -0.70 -7.93 -28.66
C GLY A 677 -1.31 -6.63 -29.18
N ALA A 678 -0.71 -6.02 -30.21
CA ALA A 678 -1.09 -4.71 -30.71
C ALA A 678 -2.00 -4.81 -31.94
N ASP A 679 -2.97 -3.92 -32.02
CA ASP A 679 -3.78 -3.72 -33.23
C ASP A 679 -2.95 -2.94 -34.27
N ASN A 680 -2.28 -3.64 -35.20
CA ASN A 680 -1.29 -2.98 -36.07
C ASN A 680 -1.91 -2.27 -37.28
N ASP A 681 -3.15 -2.58 -37.64
CA ASP A 681 -3.84 -2.01 -38.80
C ASP A 681 -4.97 -1.03 -38.43
N ALA A 682 -5.23 -0.90 -37.12
CA ALA A 682 -6.21 -0.04 -36.47
C ALA A 682 -7.67 -0.39 -36.82
N ASP A 683 -8.00 -1.67 -37.01
CA ASP A 683 -9.37 -2.13 -37.27
C ASP A 683 -10.16 -2.45 -35.98
N GLY A 684 -9.47 -2.44 -34.84
CA GLY A 684 -9.95 -2.71 -33.49
C GLY A 684 -9.59 -4.11 -33.00
N PHE A 685 -9.16 -5.03 -33.84
CA PHE A 685 -8.82 -6.39 -33.47
C PHE A 685 -7.31 -6.57 -33.43
N ALA A 686 -6.84 -7.51 -32.60
CA ALA A 686 -5.42 -7.81 -32.49
C ALA A 686 -5.21 -9.32 -32.42
N ASP A 687 -4.09 -9.77 -32.98
CA ASP A 687 -3.61 -11.15 -32.95
C ASP A 687 -4.68 -12.15 -33.41
N SER A 688 -4.90 -13.23 -32.63
CA SER A 688 -5.86 -14.28 -32.97
C SER A 688 -7.32 -13.82 -33.04
N ALA A 689 -7.63 -12.63 -32.49
CA ALA A 689 -8.95 -12.03 -32.62
C ALA A 689 -9.17 -11.44 -34.01
N ASP A 690 -8.10 -11.00 -34.67
CA ASP A 690 -8.12 -10.46 -36.04
C ASP A 690 -8.30 -11.58 -37.08
N SER A 691 -9.06 -11.24 -38.12
CA SER A 691 -9.25 -12.05 -39.31
C SER A 691 -8.00 -12.16 -40.21
N ASP A 692 -7.11 -11.17 -40.20
CA ASP A 692 -5.85 -11.16 -40.97
C ASP A 692 -4.86 -12.23 -40.49
N CYS A 693 -5.10 -12.76 -39.29
CA CYS A 693 -4.31 -13.78 -38.64
C CYS A 693 -4.87 -15.21 -38.80
N ARG A 694 -5.89 -15.40 -39.65
CA ARG A 694 -6.60 -16.69 -39.81
C ARG A 694 -6.48 -17.35 -41.18
#